data_AF-A0A3R7W2I6-F1
#
_entry.id   AF-A0A3R7W2I6-F1
#
_cell.length_a   1.000
_cell.length_b   1.000
_cell.length_c   1.000
_cell.angle_alpha   90.00
_cell.angle_beta   90.00
_cell.angle_gamma   90.00
#
_symmetry.space_group_name_H-M   'P 1'
#
loop_
_entity.id
_entity.type
_entity.pdbx_description
1 polymer ?
#
loop_
_entity_poly.entity_id
_entity_poly.type
_entity_poly.pdbx_seq_one_letter_code
_entity_poly.pdbx_strand_id
1 'polypeptide(L)'
;MTGRFFTEFVKLPEWGGLPSEFWAAAILMAVAMLYTVASGFSAVVYTDVYQSVFIFISFIVVAVMGFMVHLPDQFSVFLPERTGRAEPGYIEVNTTRSAWVSAVPPSSLGLPDEASYSMYNSFGLILVSYSFIQVMRSASGPGGSGLQTVLATKSERDVRSQTFLAMMFLSLRWAFSGGIAVMGIHYSMQHTGMVIDPERVVPIVIDKVLPVGAKGFVLASLLAAALTTFDTTINSSSSYWTVDIYQALINPEASERQLLWQARLSSVFVMLAGLFLSLDVSTINRIWGFMTIAMAGGLIWPFFFSWYWARFNASSCLLGVATGYVTAIAVFIFAPLLEEFQAFVITSSVSGITSVVVCLLTRPKSDKLLRRFYRYARPPGAWHKIKDICFTQEVISEIDAENYADLACTGLIVIAQLALYVLAVSVVAKAWTQSLVLTIILVVTLPLIYLKWYVKLKDRPVGFHKEESNDTVDTYKGTDVPNTQQHLQTRLKTSKSSTTWNESTASSTSSAATPSSPERHRKRQRTSSVFSECEVSPKKTKKKRLRWSTITIHEFGVGLGGSSVPGKGGPSIGLSDKPEFTWTTKVGQMAECVEGVHRFTPDERVQLLQTAGVSEGMILRFSRETNIINRSRQRTLIEDFAERKEAKKQRRLQMKSSRSVLERPCSSSFLNRPHMIPVNYV
;
A
#
# COMPACT_ATOMS: atom_id res chain seq x y z
N MET A 1 -5.11 19.25 15.79
CA MET A 1 -5.89 20.08 14.83
C MET A 1 -7.39 19.93 15.09
N THR A 2 -7.99 18.78 14.81
CA THR A 2 -9.45 18.56 14.88
C THR A 2 -10.07 18.89 16.25
N GLY A 3 -9.39 18.57 17.35
CA GLY A 3 -9.82 18.96 18.70
C GLY A 3 -10.01 20.46 18.88
N ARG A 4 -8.94 21.25 18.63
CA ARG A 4 -8.97 22.74 18.65
C ARG A 4 -10.06 23.32 17.76
N PHE A 5 -10.22 22.78 16.54
CA PHE A 5 -11.25 23.23 15.62
C PHE A 5 -12.66 22.95 16.14
N PHE A 6 -12.90 21.78 16.75
CA PHE A 6 -14.20 21.40 17.28
C PHE A 6 -14.59 22.23 18.52
N THR A 7 -13.63 22.56 19.39
CA THR A 7 -13.87 23.32 20.63
C THR A 7 -14.23 24.79 20.40
N GLU A 8 -13.92 25.37 19.23
CA GLU A 8 -14.43 26.69 18.83
C GLU A 8 -15.97 26.68 18.66
N PHE A 9 -16.58 25.52 18.37
CA PHE A 9 -18.03 25.38 18.20
C PHE A 9 -18.73 24.68 19.36
N VAL A 10 -18.06 23.74 20.03
CA VAL A 10 -18.61 22.92 21.12
C VAL A 10 -17.69 22.98 22.33
N LYS A 11 -18.08 23.75 23.35
CA LYS A 11 -17.35 23.82 24.61
C LYS A 11 -17.51 22.53 25.40
N LEU A 12 -16.43 21.76 25.53
CA LEU A 12 -16.34 20.62 26.43
C LEU A 12 -15.69 21.06 27.76
N PRO A 13 -16.09 20.46 28.90
CA PRO A 13 -15.44 20.75 30.17
C PRO A 13 -14.00 20.21 30.17
N GLU A 14 -13.08 20.95 30.78
CA GLU A 14 -11.78 20.40 31.17
C GLU A 14 -12.00 19.33 32.25
N TRP A 15 -11.34 18.18 32.08
CA TRP A 15 -11.51 17.04 32.98
C TRP A 15 -10.21 16.27 33.15
N GLY A 16 -9.94 15.79 34.36
CA GLY A 16 -8.73 15.03 34.70
C GLY A 16 -7.41 15.82 34.55
N GLY A 17 -7.45 17.15 34.55
CA GLY A 17 -6.27 17.99 34.29
C GLY A 17 -5.85 18.05 32.81
N LEU A 18 -6.71 17.59 31.90
CA LEU A 18 -6.48 17.63 30.45
C LEU A 18 -7.40 18.68 29.78
N PRO A 19 -6.89 19.39 28.76
CA PRO A 19 -7.61 20.50 28.13
C PRO A 19 -8.81 20.02 27.31
N SER A 20 -9.77 20.92 27.08
CA SER A 20 -11.02 20.62 26.36
C SER A 20 -10.79 20.02 24.96
N GLU A 21 -9.72 20.46 24.30
CA GLU A 21 -9.34 20.09 22.94
C GLU A 21 -8.80 18.66 22.86
N PHE A 22 -8.21 18.16 23.95
CA PHE A 22 -7.82 16.75 24.06
C PHE A 22 -9.06 15.86 24.11
N TRP A 23 -10.05 16.20 24.93
CA TRP A 23 -11.31 15.46 25.02
C TRP A 23 -12.11 15.51 23.72
N ALA A 24 -12.15 16.66 23.04
CA ALA A 24 -12.73 16.78 21.70
C ALA A 24 -12.04 15.84 20.68
N ALA A 25 -10.71 15.83 20.64
CA ALA A 25 -9.95 14.94 19.77
C ALA A 25 -10.19 13.47 20.12
N ALA A 26 -10.17 13.12 21.41
CA ALA A 26 -10.37 11.75 21.89
C ALA A 26 -11.76 11.20 21.55
N ILE A 27 -12.82 12.00 21.70
CA ILE A 27 -14.19 11.61 21.33
C ILE A 27 -14.30 11.38 19.83
N LEU A 28 -13.79 12.31 19.01
CA LEU A 28 -13.84 12.18 17.54
C LEU A 28 -13.03 10.97 17.05
N MET A 29 -11.83 10.74 17.59
CA MET A 29 -10.99 9.60 17.23
C MET A 29 -11.57 8.27 17.73
N ALA A 30 -12.26 8.24 18.87
CA ALA A 30 -12.97 7.06 19.35
C ALA A 30 -14.16 6.70 18.46
N VAL A 31 -14.96 7.69 18.05
CA VAL A 31 -16.07 7.50 17.09
C VAL A 31 -15.55 7.01 15.74
N ALA A 32 -14.45 7.59 15.24
CA ALA A 32 -13.79 7.12 14.03
C ALA A 32 -13.40 5.65 14.15
N MET A 33 -12.57 5.34 15.14
CA MET A 33 -12.05 4.00 15.40
C MET A 33 -13.12 2.93 15.53
N LEU A 34 -14.28 3.23 16.13
CA LEU A 34 -15.37 2.27 16.24
C LEU A 34 -15.83 1.74 14.87
N TYR A 35 -15.92 2.59 13.84
CA TYR A 35 -16.25 2.13 12.49
C TYR A 35 -15.01 1.72 11.69
N THR A 36 -13.83 2.34 11.83
CA THR A 36 -12.61 1.90 11.11
C THR A 36 -12.26 0.44 11.45
N VAL A 37 -12.28 0.09 12.75
CA VAL A 37 -11.95 -1.24 13.28
C VAL A 37 -12.99 -2.31 12.94
N ALA A 38 -14.26 -1.90 12.82
CA ALA A 38 -15.37 -2.79 12.52
C ALA A 38 -15.51 -3.09 11.01
N SER A 39 -15.19 -2.12 10.14
CA SER A 39 -15.69 -2.09 8.77
C SER A 39 -14.67 -2.53 7.70
N GLY A 40 -13.37 -2.34 7.95
CA GLY A 40 -12.29 -2.73 7.03
C GLY A 40 -12.21 -1.90 5.74
N PHE A 41 -11.16 -2.12 4.93
CA PHE A 41 -10.79 -1.23 3.83
C PHE A 41 -11.92 -0.92 2.84
N SER A 42 -12.69 -1.91 2.40
CA SER A 42 -13.78 -1.69 1.45
C SER A 42 -14.86 -0.74 1.98
N ALA A 43 -15.16 -0.80 3.28
CA ALA A 43 -16.15 0.06 3.90
C ALA A 43 -15.61 1.47 4.16
N VAL A 44 -14.32 1.62 4.48
CA VAL A 44 -13.62 2.93 4.50
C VAL A 44 -13.75 3.60 3.13
N VAL A 45 -13.52 2.87 2.03
CA VAL A 45 -13.71 3.40 0.67
C VAL A 45 -15.17 3.84 0.42
N TYR A 46 -16.17 3.08 0.90
CA TYR A 46 -17.57 3.51 0.78
C TYR A 46 -17.87 4.76 1.62
N THR A 47 -17.41 4.85 2.87
CA THR A 47 -17.62 6.03 3.71
C THR A 47 -16.93 7.27 3.13
N ASP A 48 -15.71 7.12 2.60
CA ASP A 48 -14.98 8.19 1.92
C ASP A 48 -15.76 8.71 0.69
N VAL A 49 -16.33 7.81 -0.12
CA VAL A 49 -17.18 8.20 -1.27
C VAL A 49 -18.41 8.99 -0.81
N TYR A 50 -19.15 8.52 0.20
CA TYR A 50 -20.32 9.25 0.71
C TYR A 50 -19.93 10.61 1.32
N GLN A 51 -18.87 10.66 2.12
CA GLN A 51 -18.39 11.88 2.77
C GLN A 51 -17.84 12.88 1.74
N SER A 52 -17.19 12.42 0.66
CA SER A 52 -16.67 13.28 -0.41
C SER A 52 -17.75 14.15 -1.05
N VAL A 53 -18.98 13.64 -1.18
CA VAL A 53 -20.12 14.42 -1.72
C VAL A 53 -20.42 15.64 -0.85
N PHE A 54 -20.50 15.47 0.48
CA PHE A 54 -20.73 16.58 1.42
C PHE A 54 -19.56 17.58 1.43
N ILE A 55 -18.32 17.07 1.32
CA ILE A 55 -17.09 17.88 1.27
C ILE A 55 -17.07 18.74 0.01
N PHE A 56 -17.30 18.16 -1.18
CA PHE A 56 -17.26 18.90 -2.44
C PHE A 56 -18.41 19.90 -2.57
N ILE A 57 -19.62 19.58 -2.10
CA ILE A 57 -20.72 20.55 -2.03
C ILE A 57 -20.34 21.72 -1.11
N SER A 58 -19.73 21.45 0.05
CA SER A 58 -19.29 22.51 0.98
C SER A 58 -18.20 23.39 0.37
N PHE A 59 -17.26 22.79 -0.37
CA PHE A 59 -16.23 23.53 -1.10
C PHE A 59 -16.84 24.47 -2.14
N ILE A 60 -17.82 24.01 -2.91
CA ILE A 60 -18.54 24.83 -3.89
C ILE A 60 -19.32 25.96 -3.20
N VAL A 61 -20.08 25.67 -2.14
CA VAL A 61 -20.86 26.68 -1.41
C VAL A 61 -19.96 27.80 -0.88
N VAL A 62 -18.88 27.46 -0.17
CA VAL A 62 -17.96 28.45 0.39
C VAL A 62 -17.18 29.22 -0.69
N ALA A 63 -16.78 28.55 -1.78
CA ALA A 63 -16.15 29.22 -2.92
C ALA A 63 -17.09 30.23 -3.60
N VAL A 64 -18.38 29.88 -3.77
CA VAL A 64 -19.40 30.79 -4.32
C VAL A 64 -19.66 31.97 -3.36
N MET A 65 -19.75 31.72 -2.05
CA MET A 65 -19.94 32.81 -1.08
C MET A 65 -18.74 33.76 -1.03
N GLY A 66 -17.52 33.22 -1.04
CA GLY A 66 -16.30 34.03 -1.18
C GLY A 66 -16.22 34.79 -2.50
N PHE A 67 -16.69 34.20 -3.60
CA PHE A 67 -16.80 34.90 -4.88
C PHE A 67 -17.83 36.05 -4.86
N MET A 68 -18.86 36.04 -4.00
CA MET A 68 -19.77 37.18 -3.91
C MET A 68 -19.15 38.38 -3.18
N VAL A 69 -18.15 38.14 -2.33
CA VAL A 69 -17.41 39.19 -1.61
C VAL A 69 -16.51 40.00 -2.56
N HIS A 70 -16.30 41.27 -2.24
CA HIS A 70 -15.42 42.17 -2.96
C HIS A 70 -14.36 42.71 -1.99
N LEU A 71 -13.08 42.48 -2.30
CA LEU A 71 -11.97 43.10 -1.59
C LEU A 71 -11.64 44.46 -2.22
N PRO A 72 -11.37 45.50 -1.41
CA PRO A 72 -10.82 46.76 -1.89
C PRO A 72 -9.37 46.59 -2.37
N ASP A 73 -8.84 47.60 -3.04
CA ASP A 73 -7.49 47.55 -3.63
C ASP A 73 -6.36 47.56 -2.59
N GLN A 74 -6.63 48.05 -1.38
CA GLN A 74 -5.74 48.01 -0.21
C GLN A 74 -6.50 47.47 1.00
N PHE A 75 -5.85 46.59 1.77
CA PHE A 75 -6.38 46.06 3.01
C PHE A 75 -5.24 45.60 3.93
N SER A 76 -5.55 45.47 5.22
CA SER A 76 -4.62 44.99 6.24
C SER A 76 -4.83 43.50 6.54
N VAL A 77 -3.75 42.80 6.87
CA VAL A 77 -3.77 41.42 7.38
C VAL A 77 -2.94 41.38 8.66
N PHE A 78 -3.41 40.63 9.66
CA PHE A 78 -2.73 40.53 10.95
C PHE A 78 -1.85 39.27 11.01
N LEU A 79 -0.62 39.41 11.49
CA LEU A 79 0.31 38.31 11.72
C LEU A 79 0.68 38.24 13.20
N PRO A 80 0.67 37.05 13.83
CA PRO A 80 1.10 36.91 15.21
C PRO A 80 2.60 37.23 15.34
N GLU A 81 2.94 38.01 16.34
CA GLU A 81 4.32 38.26 16.77
C GLU A 81 5.04 36.94 17.09
N ARG A 82 6.37 36.97 16.97
CA ARG A 82 7.29 35.90 17.36
C ARG A 82 7.62 35.96 18.86
N THR A 83 6.65 36.34 19.69
CA THR A 83 6.80 36.37 21.15
C THR A 83 6.34 35.04 21.74
N GLY A 84 7.20 34.39 22.52
CA GLY A 84 6.88 33.13 23.23
C GLY A 84 5.95 33.31 24.43
N ARG A 85 4.99 34.23 24.33
CA ARG A 85 4.00 34.59 25.35
C ARG A 85 2.74 33.74 25.19
N ALA A 86 1.95 33.62 26.26
CA ALA A 86 0.69 32.86 26.23
C ALA A 86 -0.37 33.48 25.31
N GLU A 87 -0.34 34.82 25.16
CA GLU A 87 -1.07 35.54 24.11
C GLU A 87 -0.06 36.28 23.24
N PRO A 88 0.00 36.00 21.92
CA PRO A 88 0.86 36.74 21.01
C PRO A 88 0.26 38.13 20.73
N GLY A 89 1.12 39.15 20.66
CA GLY A 89 0.74 40.40 20.00
C GLY A 89 0.55 40.16 18.49
N TYR A 90 -0.05 41.13 17.80
CA TYR A 90 -0.29 41.03 16.36
C TYR A 90 0.22 42.25 15.62
N ILE A 91 0.96 42.00 14.55
CA ILE A 91 1.50 43.01 13.66
C ILE A 91 0.51 43.19 12.50
N GLU A 92 0.06 44.43 12.28
CA GLU A 92 -0.75 44.80 11.12
C GLU A 92 0.16 44.96 9.89
N VAL A 93 -0.11 44.20 8.83
CA VAL A 93 0.63 44.26 7.56
C VAL A 93 -0.32 44.73 6.45
N ASN A 94 -0.04 45.92 5.92
CA ASN A 94 -0.80 46.52 4.84
C ASN A 94 -0.37 45.91 3.49
N THR A 95 -1.33 45.45 2.69
CA THR A 95 -1.07 44.86 1.38
C THR A 95 -2.04 45.39 0.33
N THR A 96 -1.67 45.23 -0.95
CA THR A 96 -2.56 45.52 -2.07
C THR A 96 -3.21 44.24 -2.58
N ARG A 97 -4.42 44.36 -3.10
CA ARG A 97 -5.12 43.25 -3.76
C ARG A 97 -4.31 42.69 -4.93
N SER A 98 -3.64 43.55 -5.71
CA SER A 98 -2.82 43.12 -6.85
C SER A 98 -1.59 42.31 -6.45
N ALA A 99 -0.93 42.65 -5.34
CA ALA A 99 0.17 41.85 -4.80
C ALA A 99 -0.35 40.52 -4.22
N TRP A 100 -1.45 40.57 -3.46
CA TRP A 100 -1.99 39.41 -2.75
C TRP A 100 -2.53 38.31 -3.68
N VAL A 101 -3.10 38.66 -4.84
CA VAL A 101 -3.62 37.68 -5.81
C VAL A 101 -2.58 37.18 -6.83
N SER A 102 -1.34 37.68 -6.80
CA SER A 102 -0.35 37.40 -7.84
C SER A 102 -0.01 35.90 -7.96
N ALA A 103 -0.18 35.32 -9.15
CA ALA A 103 0.30 33.98 -9.49
C ALA A 103 1.84 33.92 -9.62
N VAL A 104 2.51 35.05 -9.82
CA VAL A 104 3.98 35.12 -9.85
C VAL A 104 4.46 35.34 -8.41
N PRO A 105 5.18 34.39 -7.81
CA PRO A 105 5.64 34.53 -6.44
C PRO A 105 6.76 35.58 -6.36
N PRO A 106 6.72 36.52 -5.39
CA PRO A 106 7.83 37.42 -5.16
C PRO A 106 9.05 36.66 -4.60
N SER A 107 10.24 37.21 -4.82
CA SER A 107 11.48 36.68 -4.25
C SER A 107 11.55 36.87 -2.73
N SER A 108 10.98 37.97 -2.22
CA SER A 108 10.75 38.21 -0.80
C SER A 108 9.33 38.73 -0.54
N LEU A 109 8.68 38.26 0.54
CA LEU A 109 7.41 38.83 1.02
C LEU A 109 7.59 40.14 1.81
N GLY A 110 8.81 40.44 2.30
CA GLY A 110 9.08 41.65 3.07
C GLY A 110 8.34 41.72 4.42
N LEU A 111 8.01 40.57 5.02
CA LEU A 111 7.37 40.51 6.33
C LEU A 111 8.38 40.91 7.43
N PRO A 112 7.95 41.65 8.48
CA PRO A 112 8.82 42.00 9.60
C PRO A 112 9.42 40.75 10.27
N ASP A 113 10.70 40.80 10.65
CA ASP A 113 11.40 39.68 11.32
C ASP A 113 10.76 39.31 12.68
N GLU A 114 10.06 40.27 13.29
CA GLU A 114 9.26 40.13 14.51
C GLU A 114 7.97 39.32 14.30
N ALA A 115 7.50 39.13 13.06
CA ALA A 115 6.34 38.29 12.76
C ALA A 115 6.74 36.80 12.80
N SER A 116 5.89 35.94 13.36
CA SER A 116 6.08 34.48 13.31
C SER A 116 6.11 33.93 11.88
N TYR A 117 5.51 34.64 10.92
CA TYR A 117 5.48 34.28 9.50
C TYR A 117 6.71 34.77 8.70
N SER A 118 7.67 35.46 9.32
CA SER A 118 8.95 35.87 8.68
C SER A 118 9.73 34.70 8.07
N MET A 119 9.54 33.47 8.56
CA MET A 119 10.10 32.24 7.96
C MET A 119 9.65 31.99 6.51
N TYR A 120 8.58 32.66 6.04
CA TYR A 120 8.13 32.64 4.66
C TYR A 120 8.72 33.77 3.80
N ASN A 121 9.62 34.61 4.31
CA ASN A 121 10.21 35.69 3.52
C ASN A 121 10.83 35.17 2.23
N SER A 122 11.58 34.06 2.23
CA SER A 122 12.08 33.38 1.02
C SER A 122 11.01 32.65 0.18
N PHE A 123 9.80 33.20 0.05
CA PHE A 123 8.60 32.54 -0.51
C PHE A 123 8.82 31.91 -1.88
N GLY A 124 9.48 32.60 -2.82
CA GLY A 124 9.79 32.06 -4.14
C GLY A 124 10.67 30.78 -4.08
N LEU A 125 11.68 30.76 -3.21
CA LEU A 125 12.56 29.60 -3.02
C LEU A 125 11.85 28.44 -2.31
N ILE A 126 10.96 28.76 -1.37
CA ILE A 126 10.09 27.79 -0.71
C ILE A 126 9.15 27.13 -1.74
N LEU A 127 8.49 27.91 -2.60
CA LEU A 127 7.63 27.40 -3.67
C LEU A 127 8.38 26.52 -4.69
N VAL A 128 9.58 26.93 -5.11
CA VAL A 128 10.46 26.11 -5.97
C VAL A 128 10.81 24.79 -5.28
N SER A 129 11.05 24.81 -3.96
CA SER A 129 11.40 23.61 -3.19
C SER A 129 10.21 22.67 -3.03
N TYR A 130 9.03 23.15 -2.61
CA TYR A 130 7.81 22.34 -2.60
C TYR A 130 7.53 21.72 -3.98
N SER A 131 7.64 22.51 -5.05
CA SER A 131 7.45 22.02 -6.43
C SER A 131 8.44 20.92 -6.78
N PHE A 132 9.74 21.11 -6.48
CA PHE A 132 10.78 20.12 -6.72
C PHE A 132 10.57 18.83 -5.90
N ILE A 133 10.23 18.95 -4.61
CA ILE A 133 9.89 17.82 -3.72
C ILE A 133 8.77 16.98 -4.34
N GLN A 134 7.68 17.62 -4.76
CA GLN A 134 6.51 16.90 -5.29
C GLN A 134 6.80 16.27 -6.66
N VAL A 135 7.54 16.95 -7.56
CA VAL A 135 7.99 16.36 -8.83
C VAL A 135 8.85 15.12 -8.60
N MET A 136 9.82 15.20 -7.69
CA MET A 136 10.72 14.08 -7.39
C MET A 136 9.99 12.93 -6.66
N ARG A 137 9.04 13.24 -5.79
CA ARG A 137 8.17 12.26 -5.12
C ARG A 137 7.24 11.56 -6.11
N SER A 138 6.71 12.26 -7.11
CA SER A 138 5.92 11.65 -8.21
C SER A 138 6.78 10.77 -9.12
N ALA A 139 8.01 11.20 -9.43
CA ALA A 139 8.99 10.39 -10.17
C ALA A 139 9.39 9.11 -9.40
N SER A 140 9.32 9.12 -8.07
CA SER A 140 9.69 7.98 -7.21
C SER A 140 8.62 6.88 -7.09
N GLY A 141 7.51 6.98 -7.83
CA GLY A 141 6.41 6.01 -7.80
C GLY A 141 5.55 6.06 -6.53
N PRO A 142 4.42 5.33 -6.49
CA PRO A 142 3.48 5.36 -5.36
C PRO A 142 4.11 4.92 -4.04
N GLY A 143 3.93 5.74 -3.00
CA GLY A 143 4.33 5.43 -1.62
C GLY A 143 3.30 5.93 -0.62
N GLY A 144 3.35 5.43 0.61
CA GLY A 144 2.33 5.73 1.62
C GLY A 144 0.98 5.07 1.31
N SER A 145 -0.11 5.70 1.78
CA SER A 145 -1.50 5.33 1.51
C SER A 145 -1.85 5.29 0.02
N GLY A 146 -1.22 6.14 -0.80
CA GLY A 146 -1.46 6.20 -2.25
C GLY A 146 -1.26 4.85 -2.95
N LEU A 147 -0.27 4.06 -2.50
CA LEU A 147 -0.01 2.72 -3.04
C LEU A 147 -1.20 1.77 -2.87
N GLN A 148 -1.92 1.83 -1.75
CA GLN A 148 -3.09 0.98 -1.50
C GLN A 148 -4.21 1.27 -2.51
N THR A 149 -4.49 2.55 -2.77
CA THR A 149 -5.53 2.95 -3.74
C THR A 149 -5.21 2.50 -5.16
N VAL A 150 -3.93 2.58 -5.56
CA VAL A 150 -3.47 2.19 -6.89
C VAL A 150 -3.48 0.69 -7.10
N LEU A 151 -3.07 -0.09 -6.08
CA LEU A 151 -3.20 -1.55 -6.11
C LEU A 151 -4.65 -2.04 -6.06
N ALA A 152 -5.61 -1.20 -5.63
CA ALA A 152 -7.04 -1.49 -5.66
C ALA A 152 -7.71 -1.21 -7.03
N THR A 153 -7.01 -0.58 -7.98
CA THR A 153 -7.53 -0.36 -9.34
C THR A 153 -7.49 -1.64 -10.20
N LYS A 154 -8.34 -1.71 -11.23
CA LYS A 154 -8.44 -2.89 -12.12
C LYS A 154 -7.46 -2.83 -13.29
N SER A 155 -7.12 -1.63 -13.74
CA SER A 155 -6.24 -1.38 -14.89
C SER A 155 -5.39 -0.13 -14.70
N GLU A 156 -4.29 -0.04 -15.44
CA GLU A 156 -3.43 1.16 -15.48
C GLU A 156 -4.18 2.43 -15.91
N ARG A 157 -5.19 2.26 -16.77
CA ARG A 157 -6.06 3.33 -17.22
C ARG A 157 -6.92 3.86 -16.08
N ASP A 158 -7.38 2.99 -15.19
CA ASP A 158 -8.11 3.38 -13.98
C ASP A 158 -7.21 4.17 -13.02
N VAL A 159 -5.94 3.78 -12.84
CA VAL A 159 -4.97 4.57 -12.05
C VAL A 159 -4.80 5.99 -12.61
N ARG A 160 -4.62 6.11 -13.93
CA ARG A 160 -4.47 7.42 -14.60
C ARG A 160 -5.76 8.24 -14.50
N SER A 161 -6.93 7.60 -14.61
CA SER A 161 -8.25 8.22 -14.41
C SER A 161 -8.43 8.72 -12.97
N GLN A 162 -8.12 7.89 -11.97
CA GLN A 162 -8.12 8.25 -10.54
C GLN A 162 -7.23 9.47 -10.28
N THR A 163 -6.02 9.48 -10.85
CA THR A 163 -5.04 10.57 -10.69
C THR A 163 -5.57 11.89 -11.28
N PHE A 164 -6.15 11.85 -12.48
CA PHE A 164 -6.76 13.02 -13.10
C PHE A 164 -7.99 13.53 -12.32
N LEU A 165 -8.82 12.61 -11.83
CA LEU A 165 -10.00 12.91 -11.02
C LEU A 165 -9.62 13.56 -9.68
N ALA A 166 -8.55 13.07 -9.03
CA ALA A 166 -8.00 13.65 -7.81
C ALA A 166 -7.50 15.09 -8.04
N MET A 167 -6.71 15.31 -9.11
CA MET A 167 -6.29 16.66 -9.52
C MET A 167 -7.49 17.58 -9.76
N MET A 168 -8.51 17.11 -10.49
CA MET A 168 -9.70 17.91 -10.77
C MET A 168 -10.44 18.31 -9.48
N PHE A 169 -10.72 17.36 -8.58
CA PHE A 169 -11.44 17.65 -7.33
C PHE A 169 -10.62 18.48 -6.33
N LEU A 170 -9.29 18.35 -6.31
CA LEU A 170 -8.45 19.15 -5.41
C LEU A 170 -8.49 20.65 -5.76
N SER A 171 -8.83 21.02 -7.01
CA SER A 171 -9.09 22.41 -7.38
C SER A 171 -10.25 23.04 -6.59
N LEU A 172 -11.29 22.28 -6.25
CA LEU A 172 -12.40 22.75 -5.42
C LEU A 172 -11.92 23.10 -4.00
N ARG A 173 -10.94 22.37 -3.46
CA ARG A 173 -10.32 22.69 -2.15
C ARG A 173 -9.60 24.03 -2.21
N TRP A 174 -8.89 24.31 -3.31
CA TRP A 174 -8.22 25.60 -3.49
C TRP A 174 -9.20 26.76 -3.65
N ALA A 175 -10.31 26.56 -4.38
CA ALA A 175 -11.41 27.54 -4.43
C ALA A 175 -12.03 27.79 -3.05
N PHE A 176 -12.27 26.73 -2.26
CA PHE A 176 -12.72 26.83 -0.86
C PHE A 176 -11.75 27.67 -0.01
N SER A 177 -10.44 27.38 -0.06
CA SER A 177 -9.43 28.11 0.70
C SER A 177 -9.37 29.59 0.31
N GLY A 178 -9.45 29.89 -0.99
CA GLY A 178 -9.56 31.26 -1.50
C GLY A 178 -10.82 31.96 -0.98
N GLY A 179 -11.94 31.25 -0.94
CA GLY A 179 -13.22 31.77 -0.43
C GLY A 179 -13.17 32.09 1.07
N ILE A 180 -12.61 31.21 1.89
CA ILE A 180 -12.36 31.46 3.31
C ILE A 180 -11.46 32.69 3.50
N ALA A 181 -10.34 32.77 2.78
CA ALA A 181 -9.39 33.87 2.93
C ALA A 181 -10.02 35.23 2.55
N VAL A 182 -10.71 35.31 1.41
CA VAL A 182 -11.43 36.50 0.96
C VAL A 182 -12.53 36.93 1.95
N MET A 183 -13.31 35.98 2.47
CA MET A 183 -14.33 36.27 3.49
C MET A 183 -13.73 36.72 4.83
N GLY A 184 -12.62 36.10 5.26
CA GLY A 184 -11.93 36.46 6.50
C GLY A 184 -11.38 37.88 6.49
N ILE A 185 -10.69 38.25 5.40
CA ILE A 185 -10.19 39.63 5.19
C ILE A 185 -11.36 40.62 5.18
N HIS A 186 -12.41 40.34 4.40
CA HIS A 186 -13.58 41.24 4.34
C HIS A 186 -14.27 41.41 5.71
N TYR A 187 -14.34 40.33 6.49
CA TYR A 187 -14.94 40.35 7.82
C TYR A 187 -14.13 41.18 8.83
N SER A 188 -12.78 41.07 8.83
CA SER A 188 -11.94 41.91 9.69
C SER A 188 -12.05 43.39 9.34
N MET A 189 -12.14 43.74 8.05
CA MET A 189 -12.31 45.13 7.61
C MET A 189 -13.65 45.75 8.04
N GLN A 190 -14.72 44.94 8.15
CA GLN A 190 -16.03 45.40 8.63
C GLN A 190 -16.07 45.59 10.16
N HIS A 191 -15.16 44.98 10.91
CA HIS A 191 -15.16 44.97 12.37
C HIS A 191 -13.86 45.60 12.88
N THR A 192 -13.82 46.94 12.88
CA THR A 192 -12.67 47.72 13.34
C THR A 192 -12.21 47.29 14.75
N GLY A 193 -10.93 46.91 14.88
CA GLY A 193 -10.36 46.37 16.12
C GLY A 193 -10.44 44.84 16.24
N MET A 194 -11.05 44.13 15.29
CA MET A 194 -11.00 42.67 15.24
C MET A 194 -9.72 42.18 14.59
N VAL A 195 -8.90 41.49 15.38
CA VAL A 195 -7.70 40.80 14.91
C VAL A 195 -8.04 39.34 14.61
N ILE A 196 -7.75 38.90 13.40
CA ILE A 196 -7.96 37.51 12.96
C ILE A 196 -6.60 36.82 12.84
N ASP A 197 -6.35 35.86 13.72
CA ASP A 197 -5.24 34.91 13.61
C ASP A 197 -5.38 34.08 12.31
N PRO A 198 -4.36 34.04 11.43
CA PRO A 198 -4.34 33.17 10.26
C PRO A 198 -4.59 31.68 10.57
N GLU A 199 -4.19 31.16 11.74
CA GLU A 199 -4.52 29.76 12.14
C GLU A 199 -6.01 29.58 12.50
N ARG A 200 -6.75 30.66 12.81
CA ARG A 200 -8.18 30.64 13.19
C ARG A 200 -9.13 31.22 12.13
N VAL A 201 -8.65 31.64 10.97
CA VAL A 201 -9.51 32.22 9.91
C VAL A 201 -10.65 31.27 9.48
N VAL A 202 -10.39 29.96 9.42
CA VAL A 202 -11.40 28.95 9.02
C VAL A 202 -12.57 28.89 10.03
N PRO A 203 -12.37 28.62 11.33
CA PRO A 203 -13.48 28.61 12.29
C PRO A 203 -14.16 29.98 12.44
N ILE A 204 -13.41 31.09 12.38
CA ILE A 204 -13.99 32.45 12.46
C ILE A 204 -14.93 32.72 11.29
N VAL A 205 -14.55 32.41 10.05
CA VAL A 205 -15.42 32.60 8.88
C VAL A 205 -16.65 31.69 8.95
N ILE A 206 -16.49 30.44 9.40
CA ILE A 206 -17.62 29.52 9.55
C ILE A 206 -18.60 30.02 10.63
N ASP A 207 -18.12 30.50 11.76
CA ASP A 207 -19.00 30.96 12.84
C ASP A 207 -19.59 32.36 12.60
N LYS A 208 -18.81 33.31 12.06
CA LYS A 208 -19.22 34.72 12.00
C LYS A 208 -19.78 35.15 10.64
N VAL A 209 -19.43 34.46 9.56
CA VAL A 209 -19.81 34.87 8.18
C VAL A 209 -20.86 33.93 7.57
N LEU A 210 -20.80 32.62 7.82
CA LEU A 210 -21.75 31.68 7.21
C LEU A 210 -23.14 31.70 7.88
N PRO A 211 -24.24 31.73 7.10
CA PRO A 211 -25.59 31.63 7.62
C PRO A 211 -25.85 30.24 8.23
N VAL A 212 -26.78 30.16 9.19
CA VAL A 212 -27.00 29.00 10.08
C VAL A 212 -27.01 27.65 9.34
N GLY A 213 -27.71 27.53 8.21
CA GLY A 213 -27.76 26.29 7.42
C GLY A 213 -26.42 25.93 6.77
N ALA A 214 -25.74 26.89 6.13
CA ALA A 214 -24.43 26.68 5.52
C ALA A 214 -23.34 26.42 6.57
N LYS A 215 -23.39 27.12 7.71
CA LYS A 215 -22.51 26.90 8.87
C LYS A 215 -22.53 25.44 9.31
N GLY A 216 -23.73 24.90 9.59
CA GLY A 216 -23.88 23.51 10.05
C GLY A 216 -23.41 22.49 9.00
N PHE A 217 -23.71 22.72 7.72
CA PHE A 217 -23.30 21.84 6.63
C PHE A 217 -21.77 21.82 6.42
N VAL A 218 -21.14 23.00 6.38
CA VAL A 218 -19.69 23.14 6.23
C VAL A 218 -18.96 22.56 7.45
N LEU A 219 -19.44 22.82 8.67
CA LEU A 219 -18.88 22.24 9.89
C LEU A 219 -18.90 20.71 9.87
N ALA A 220 -20.04 20.11 9.51
CA ALA A 220 -20.17 18.66 9.38
C ALA A 220 -19.24 18.08 8.30
N SER A 221 -19.09 18.77 7.16
CA SER A 221 -18.21 18.32 6.07
C SER A 221 -16.72 18.38 6.41
N LEU A 222 -16.28 19.40 7.16
CA LEU A 222 -14.89 19.52 7.59
C LEU A 222 -14.54 18.49 8.67
N LEU A 223 -15.49 18.16 9.54
CA LEU A 223 -15.37 17.03 10.45
C LEU A 223 -15.27 15.71 9.67
N ALA A 224 -16.11 15.49 8.65
CA ALA A 224 -16.00 14.32 7.78
C ALA A 224 -14.63 14.24 7.07
N ALA A 225 -14.12 15.37 6.52
CA ALA A 225 -12.80 15.42 5.89
C ALA A 225 -11.64 15.12 6.85
N ALA A 226 -11.76 15.51 8.13
CA ALA A 226 -10.79 15.15 9.15
C ALA A 226 -10.86 13.64 9.51
N LEU A 227 -12.06 13.07 9.50
CA LEU A 227 -12.30 11.65 9.76
C LEU A 227 -11.76 10.74 8.64
N THR A 228 -12.06 11.00 7.36
CA THR A 228 -11.49 10.21 6.23
C THR A 228 -9.95 10.16 6.25
N THR A 229 -9.33 11.31 6.57
CA THR A 229 -7.87 11.44 6.67
C THR A 229 -7.32 10.60 7.82
N PHE A 230 -8.01 10.59 8.97
CA PHE A 230 -7.67 9.76 10.12
C PHE A 230 -7.83 8.26 9.80
N ASP A 231 -8.96 7.85 9.22
CA ASP A 231 -9.24 6.47 8.83
C ASP A 231 -8.18 5.90 7.89
N THR A 232 -7.85 6.65 6.83
CA THR A 232 -6.81 6.28 5.86
C THR A 232 -5.44 6.15 6.53
N THR A 233 -5.11 7.06 7.46
CA THR A 233 -3.83 7.04 8.18
C THR A 233 -3.74 5.82 9.11
N ILE A 234 -4.77 5.56 9.91
CA ILE A 234 -4.83 4.41 10.81
C ILE A 234 -4.80 3.08 10.04
N ASN A 235 -5.57 2.96 8.95
CA ASN A 235 -5.58 1.76 8.11
C ASN A 235 -4.21 1.50 7.46
N SER A 236 -3.52 2.56 7.02
CA SER A 236 -2.17 2.47 6.46
C SER A 236 -1.16 2.02 7.53
N SER A 237 -1.16 2.65 8.71
CA SER A 237 -0.29 2.26 9.84
C SER A 237 -0.55 0.82 10.31
N SER A 238 -1.80 0.39 10.33
CA SER A 238 -2.21 -0.98 10.64
C SER A 238 -1.67 -2.00 9.64
N SER A 239 -1.69 -1.66 8.35
CA SER A 239 -1.13 -2.49 7.28
C SER A 239 0.41 -2.63 7.41
N TYR A 240 1.12 -1.52 7.69
CA TYR A 240 2.56 -1.55 7.93
C TYR A 240 2.93 -2.38 9.17
N TRP A 241 2.17 -2.26 10.26
CA TRP A 241 2.38 -3.12 11.43
C TRP A 241 2.15 -4.59 11.11
N THR A 242 1.05 -4.92 10.42
CA THR A 242 0.66 -6.33 10.23
C THR A 242 1.49 -7.06 9.20
N VAL A 243 1.75 -6.46 8.04
CA VAL A 243 2.47 -7.11 6.93
C VAL A 243 3.98 -6.94 7.11
N ASP A 244 4.46 -5.70 7.22
CA ASP A 244 5.89 -5.40 7.11
C ASP A 244 6.67 -5.63 8.42
N ILE A 245 6.00 -5.66 9.58
CA ILE A 245 6.62 -5.90 10.89
C ILE A 245 6.18 -7.25 11.45
N TYR A 246 4.89 -7.41 11.76
CA TYR A 246 4.40 -8.59 12.47
C TYR A 246 4.53 -9.86 11.62
N GLN A 247 4.00 -9.87 10.39
CA GLN A 247 4.13 -11.05 9.53
C GLN A 247 5.57 -11.23 9.05
N ALA A 248 6.22 -10.20 8.52
CA ALA A 248 7.56 -10.34 7.95
C ALA A 248 8.67 -10.68 8.98
N LEU A 249 8.57 -10.18 10.23
CA LEU A 249 9.67 -10.26 11.21
C LEU A 249 9.33 -11.01 12.51
N ILE A 250 8.07 -11.01 12.95
CA ILE A 250 7.67 -11.57 14.27
C ILE A 250 7.06 -12.97 14.13
N ASN A 251 6.14 -13.16 13.18
CA ASN A 251 5.45 -14.43 12.94
C ASN A 251 5.09 -14.60 11.44
N PRO A 252 6.02 -15.15 10.63
CA PRO A 252 5.80 -15.42 9.20
C PRO A 252 4.66 -16.38 8.87
N GLU A 253 4.28 -17.26 9.80
CA GLU A 253 3.18 -18.22 9.64
C GLU A 253 1.89 -17.75 10.35
N ALA A 254 1.76 -16.44 10.60
CA ALA A 254 0.56 -15.86 11.18
C ALA A 254 -0.70 -16.16 10.36
N SER A 255 -1.69 -16.77 11.00
CA SER A 255 -3.03 -16.97 10.43
C SER A 255 -3.76 -15.66 10.18
N GLU A 256 -4.69 -15.63 9.23
CA GLU A 256 -5.53 -14.46 8.93
C GLU A 256 -6.20 -13.88 10.18
N ARG A 257 -6.68 -14.74 11.09
CA ARG A 257 -7.28 -14.32 12.37
C ARG A 257 -6.27 -13.59 13.27
N GLN A 258 -5.00 -14.00 13.29
CA GLN A 258 -3.96 -13.30 14.05
C GLN A 258 -3.59 -11.97 13.39
N LEU A 259 -3.50 -11.91 12.06
CA LEU A 259 -3.25 -10.67 11.33
C LEU A 259 -4.36 -9.64 11.58
N LEU A 260 -5.63 -10.07 11.52
CA LEU A 260 -6.78 -9.21 11.85
C LEU A 260 -6.75 -8.70 13.31
N TRP A 261 -6.34 -9.51 14.27
CA TRP A 261 -6.19 -9.04 15.66
C TRP A 261 -5.04 -8.03 15.83
N GLN A 262 -3.91 -8.27 15.17
CA GLN A 262 -2.77 -7.34 15.16
C GLN A 262 -3.09 -6.03 14.44
N ALA A 263 -3.93 -6.07 13.40
CA ALA A 263 -4.42 -4.88 12.71
C ALA A 263 -5.19 -3.98 13.68
N ARG A 264 -6.14 -4.55 14.42
CA ARG A 264 -6.96 -3.82 15.39
C ARG A 264 -6.14 -3.29 16.56
N LEU A 265 -5.23 -4.09 17.10
CA LEU A 265 -4.38 -3.71 18.23
C LEU A 265 -3.44 -2.54 17.86
N SER A 266 -2.80 -2.60 16.69
CA SER A 266 -1.94 -1.53 16.20
C SER A 266 -2.70 -0.24 15.90
N SER A 267 -3.90 -0.32 15.32
CA SER A 267 -4.77 0.85 15.13
C SER A 267 -5.08 1.58 16.46
N VAL A 268 -5.42 0.83 17.51
CA VAL A 268 -5.66 1.40 18.85
C VAL A 268 -4.39 2.00 19.45
N PHE A 269 -3.25 1.30 19.32
CA PHE A 269 -1.96 1.79 19.81
C PHE A 269 -1.54 3.11 19.12
N VAL A 270 -1.64 3.18 17.78
CA VAL A 270 -1.30 4.39 17.01
C VAL A 270 -2.23 5.55 17.35
N MET A 271 -3.54 5.31 17.53
CA MET A 271 -4.48 6.32 18.01
C MET A 271 -4.06 6.89 19.38
N LEU A 272 -3.78 6.02 20.36
CA LEU A 272 -3.40 6.45 21.72
C LEU A 272 -2.05 7.19 21.73
N ALA A 273 -1.07 6.72 20.96
CA ALA A 273 0.22 7.40 20.81
C ALA A 273 0.05 8.78 20.15
N GLY A 274 -0.79 8.90 19.13
CA GLY A 274 -1.12 10.18 18.48
C GLY A 274 -1.82 11.16 19.43
N LEU A 275 -2.78 10.69 20.24
CA LEU A 275 -3.43 11.49 21.28
C LEU A 275 -2.42 11.98 22.32
N PHE A 276 -1.55 11.10 22.83
CA PHE A 276 -0.54 11.46 23.82
C PHE A 276 0.45 12.51 23.27
N LEU A 277 0.99 12.29 22.07
CA LEU A 277 1.90 13.24 21.41
C LEU A 277 1.23 14.58 21.08
N SER A 278 -0.11 14.62 20.94
CA SER A 278 -0.82 15.87 20.64
C SER A 278 -0.81 16.90 21.78
N LEU A 279 -0.49 16.49 23.01
CA LEU A 279 -0.46 17.35 24.19
C LEU A 279 0.69 18.38 24.16
N ASP A 280 1.80 18.08 23.47
CA ASP A 280 3.01 18.93 23.40
C ASP A 280 3.05 19.85 22.16
N VAL A 281 1.97 19.85 21.36
CA VAL A 281 1.93 20.56 20.07
C VAL A 281 1.43 22.00 20.23
N SER A 282 2.36 22.97 20.31
CA SER A 282 2.00 24.39 20.38
C SER A 282 1.38 24.91 19.07
N THR A 283 2.05 24.71 17.93
CA THR A 283 1.76 25.40 16.66
C THR A 283 1.63 24.41 15.50
N ILE A 284 0.60 24.55 14.68
CA ILE A 284 0.31 23.63 13.56
C ILE A 284 1.38 23.74 12.48
N ASN A 285 1.66 24.97 12.04
CA ASN A 285 2.57 25.21 10.90
C ASN A 285 3.99 24.69 11.17
N ARG A 286 4.50 24.79 12.41
CA ARG A 286 5.83 24.31 12.79
C ARG A 286 6.01 22.79 12.60
N ILE A 287 5.02 22.00 13.03
CA ILE A 287 5.08 20.53 12.85
C ILE A 287 4.81 20.15 11.40
N TRP A 288 3.89 20.86 10.74
CA TRP A 288 3.59 20.62 9.33
C TRP A 288 4.84 20.83 8.46
N GLY A 289 5.51 21.99 8.54
CA GLY A 289 6.74 22.27 7.78
C GLY A 289 7.88 21.29 8.09
N PHE A 290 8.02 20.84 9.35
CA PHE A 290 8.95 19.77 9.69
C PHE A 290 8.66 18.46 8.95
N MET A 291 7.39 18.03 8.91
CA MET A 291 6.97 16.80 8.23
C MET A 291 7.02 16.92 6.71
N THR A 292 6.58 18.06 6.14
CA THR A 292 6.42 18.23 4.69
C THR A 292 7.67 18.70 3.96
N ILE A 293 8.59 19.38 4.66
CA ILE A 293 9.86 19.85 4.10
C ILE A 293 11.05 19.09 4.66
N ALA A 294 11.30 19.16 5.98
CA ALA A 294 12.56 18.64 6.53
C ALA A 294 12.63 17.11 6.39
N MET A 295 11.58 16.39 6.81
CA MET A 295 11.50 14.93 6.67
C MET A 295 11.37 14.49 5.21
N ALA A 296 10.50 15.12 4.41
CA ALA A 296 10.33 14.78 3.00
C ALA A 296 11.61 15.02 2.19
N GLY A 297 12.34 16.10 2.47
CA GLY A 297 13.66 16.40 1.91
C GLY A 297 14.64 15.23 2.07
N GLY A 298 14.64 14.62 3.26
CA GLY A 298 15.45 13.43 3.57
C GLY A 298 15.10 12.15 2.81
N LEU A 299 13.94 12.08 2.14
CA LEU A 299 13.45 10.88 1.43
C LEU A 299 13.68 10.91 -0.09
N ILE A 300 13.82 12.10 -0.68
CA ILE A 300 13.77 12.32 -2.13
C ILE A 300 14.84 11.54 -2.89
N TRP A 301 16.11 11.73 -2.54
CA TRP A 301 17.22 11.10 -3.26
C TRP A 301 17.25 9.57 -3.11
N PRO A 302 17.05 8.98 -1.91
CA PRO A 302 16.92 7.53 -1.76
C PRO A 302 15.85 6.91 -2.66
N PHE A 303 14.65 7.48 -2.69
CA PHE A 303 13.55 6.91 -3.48
C PHE A 303 13.70 7.21 -4.98
N PHE A 304 14.20 8.39 -5.36
CA PHE A 304 14.48 8.70 -6.76
C PHE A 304 15.56 7.79 -7.34
N PHE A 305 16.72 7.64 -6.68
CA PHE A 305 17.79 6.78 -7.18
C PHE A 305 17.38 5.30 -7.24
N SER A 306 16.43 4.85 -6.41
CA SER A 306 15.90 3.48 -6.45
C SER A 306 15.23 3.11 -7.78
N TRP A 307 14.71 4.09 -8.53
CA TRP A 307 14.17 3.88 -9.87
C TRP A 307 15.14 4.28 -10.98
N TYR A 308 15.87 5.39 -10.81
CA TYR A 308 16.63 6.02 -11.90
C TYR A 308 18.10 5.59 -12.02
N TRP A 309 18.65 4.81 -11.08
CA TRP A 309 20.08 4.43 -11.10
C TRP A 309 20.32 2.94 -10.83
N ALA A 310 20.73 2.20 -11.88
CA ALA A 310 20.93 0.74 -11.84
C ALA A 310 21.94 0.22 -10.80
N ARG A 311 22.85 1.07 -10.30
CA ARG A 311 23.82 0.71 -9.25
C ARG A 311 23.22 0.81 -7.85
N PHE A 312 22.16 1.61 -7.69
CA PHE A 312 21.58 1.93 -6.39
C PHE A 312 21.02 0.67 -5.71
N ASN A 313 21.13 0.62 -4.38
CA ASN A 313 20.89 -0.59 -3.62
C ASN A 313 20.27 -0.30 -2.25
N ALA A 314 19.72 -1.35 -1.62
CA ALA A 314 18.99 -1.24 -0.36
C ALA A 314 19.79 -0.58 0.78
N SER A 315 21.10 -0.84 0.90
CA SER A 315 21.95 -0.21 1.93
C SER A 315 22.10 1.29 1.70
N SER A 316 22.19 1.72 0.44
CA SER A 316 22.27 3.12 0.04
C SER A 316 20.95 3.86 0.28
N CYS A 317 19.83 3.18 0.01
CA CYS A 317 18.49 3.68 0.32
C CYS A 317 18.29 3.85 1.83
N LEU A 318 18.56 2.79 2.62
CA LEU A 318 18.40 2.78 4.07
C LEU A 318 19.24 3.87 4.77
N LEU A 319 20.54 3.97 4.45
CA LEU A 319 21.41 4.96 5.10
C LEU A 319 21.11 6.39 4.63
N GLY A 320 20.67 6.59 3.39
CA GLY A 320 20.18 7.88 2.92
C GLY A 320 18.92 8.34 3.67
N VAL A 321 17.90 7.48 3.76
CA VAL A 321 16.67 7.77 4.53
C VAL A 321 16.99 8.03 6.01
N ALA A 322 17.81 7.18 6.63
CA ALA A 322 18.18 7.31 8.03
C ALA A 322 18.93 8.63 8.33
N THR A 323 19.94 8.97 7.51
CA THR A 323 20.66 10.24 7.68
C THR A 323 19.79 11.46 7.36
N GLY A 324 18.90 11.36 6.38
CA GLY A 324 17.91 12.40 6.08
C GLY A 324 16.99 12.70 7.27
N TYR A 325 16.42 11.67 7.89
CA TYR A 325 15.57 11.83 9.08
C TYR A 325 16.33 12.28 10.33
N VAL A 326 17.53 11.74 10.59
CA VAL A 326 18.37 12.21 11.70
C VAL A 326 18.73 13.69 11.52
N THR A 327 19.05 14.12 10.30
CA THR A 327 19.32 15.53 9.97
C THR A 327 18.07 16.39 10.16
N ALA A 328 16.90 15.92 9.72
CA ALA A 328 15.64 16.64 9.91
C ALA A 328 15.32 16.86 11.39
N ILE A 329 15.45 15.82 12.21
CA ILE A 329 15.24 15.89 13.67
C ILE A 329 16.27 16.83 14.32
N ALA A 330 17.54 16.76 13.90
CA ALA A 330 18.57 17.66 14.40
C ALA A 330 18.28 19.13 14.05
N VAL A 331 17.83 19.43 12.82
CA VAL A 331 17.39 20.77 12.42
C VAL A 331 16.19 21.23 13.27
N PHE A 332 15.19 20.38 13.48
CA PHE A 332 13.98 20.72 14.24
C PHE A 332 14.24 21.06 15.72
N ILE A 333 15.22 20.38 16.33
CA ILE A 333 15.58 20.55 17.75
C ILE A 333 16.62 21.66 17.93
N PHE A 334 17.73 21.62 17.18
CA PHE A 334 18.90 22.47 17.42
C PHE A 334 18.96 23.73 16.54
N ALA A 335 18.20 23.77 15.44
CA ALA A 335 18.17 24.91 14.53
C ALA A 335 16.72 25.39 14.20
N PRO A 336 15.86 25.61 15.22
CA PRO A 336 14.44 25.95 15.03
C PRO A 336 14.18 27.34 14.41
N LEU A 337 15.25 28.10 14.13
CA LEU A 337 15.20 29.42 13.50
C LEU A 337 15.45 29.37 11.98
N LEU A 338 15.87 28.22 11.43
CA LEU A 338 16.11 28.07 9.99
C LEU A 338 14.79 28.16 9.20
N GLU A 339 14.84 28.81 8.05
CA GLU A 339 13.72 28.86 7.11
C GLU A 339 13.41 27.46 6.54
N GLU A 340 12.16 27.23 6.13
CA GLU A 340 11.76 25.96 5.49
C GLU A 340 12.66 25.62 4.29
N PHE A 341 13.02 26.61 3.47
CA PHE A 341 13.96 26.44 2.35
C PHE A 341 15.33 25.92 2.78
N GLN A 342 15.89 26.48 3.86
CA GLN A 342 17.21 26.09 4.35
C GLN A 342 17.17 24.69 4.95
N ALA A 343 16.13 24.37 5.71
CA ALA A 343 15.88 23.03 6.23
C ALA A 343 15.77 22.01 5.09
N PHE A 344 15.04 22.34 4.00
CA PHE A 344 14.96 21.49 2.79
C PHE A 344 16.34 21.19 2.20
N VAL A 345 17.13 22.24 1.92
CA VAL A 345 18.44 22.10 1.25
C VAL A 345 19.39 21.28 2.11
N ILE A 346 19.42 21.50 3.42
CA ILE A 346 20.29 20.76 4.35
C ILE A 346 19.88 19.28 4.42
N THR A 347 18.62 18.96 4.69
CA THR A 347 18.19 17.55 4.88
C THR A 347 18.28 16.74 3.59
N SER A 348 17.90 17.34 2.46
CA SER A 348 18.01 16.68 1.15
C SER A 348 19.47 16.51 0.72
N SER A 349 20.34 17.50 0.92
CA SER A 349 21.76 17.38 0.58
C SER A 349 22.46 16.29 1.39
N VAL A 350 22.25 16.23 2.71
CA VAL A 350 22.88 15.20 3.56
C VAL A 350 22.38 13.79 3.19
N SER A 351 21.08 13.62 2.94
CA SER A 351 20.50 12.35 2.47
C SER A 351 21.03 11.93 1.10
N GLY A 352 21.11 12.87 0.14
CA GLY A 352 21.58 12.64 -1.21
C GLY A 352 23.07 12.29 -1.27
N ILE A 353 23.91 13.05 -0.57
CA ILE A 353 25.35 12.77 -0.46
C ILE A 353 25.57 11.41 0.19
N THR A 354 24.88 11.09 1.30
CA THR A 354 24.98 9.78 1.95
C THR A 354 24.56 8.65 1.00
N SER A 355 23.43 8.81 0.30
CA SER A 355 22.93 7.85 -0.69
C SER A 355 23.97 7.56 -1.79
N VAL A 356 24.61 8.61 -2.33
CA VAL A 356 25.63 8.47 -3.38
C VAL A 356 26.90 7.83 -2.82
N VAL A 357 27.43 8.31 -1.69
CA VAL A 357 28.66 7.79 -1.07
C VAL A 357 28.50 6.32 -0.70
N VAL A 358 27.39 5.94 -0.06
CA VAL A 358 27.11 4.53 0.27
C VAL A 358 26.95 3.68 -0.99
N CYS A 359 26.31 4.18 -2.05
CA CYS A 359 26.19 3.47 -3.34
C CYS A 359 27.54 3.22 -4.03
N LEU A 360 28.49 4.14 -3.86
CA LEU A 360 29.85 4.00 -4.40
C LEU A 360 30.73 3.08 -3.54
N LEU A 361 30.57 3.08 -2.22
CA LEU A 361 31.32 2.22 -1.28
C LEU A 361 30.78 0.78 -1.22
N THR A 362 29.48 0.59 -1.44
CA THR A 362 28.85 -0.74 -1.43
C THR A 362 28.96 -1.44 -2.79
N ARG A 363 28.92 -2.79 -2.76
CA ARG A 363 28.96 -3.60 -3.98
C ARG A 363 27.62 -3.52 -4.72
N PRO A 364 27.62 -3.43 -6.07
CA PRO A 364 26.40 -3.48 -6.86
C PRO A 364 25.68 -4.82 -6.65
N LYS A 365 24.34 -4.82 -6.83
CA LYS A 365 23.55 -6.05 -6.83
C LYS A 365 23.85 -6.89 -8.07
N SER A 366 23.52 -8.18 -8.00
CA SER A 366 23.85 -9.13 -9.07
C SER A 366 23.10 -8.84 -10.37
N ASP A 367 23.80 -9.00 -11.49
CA ASP A 367 23.25 -8.87 -12.84
C ASP A 367 21.95 -9.67 -13.05
N LYS A 368 21.84 -10.88 -12.49
CA LYS A 368 20.62 -11.71 -12.56
C LYS A 368 19.40 -10.98 -11.97
N LEU A 369 19.58 -10.31 -10.82
CA LEU A 369 18.52 -9.55 -10.16
C LEU A 369 18.19 -8.27 -10.94
N LEU A 370 19.21 -7.52 -11.38
CA LEU A 370 19.02 -6.27 -12.14
C LEU A 370 18.35 -6.51 -13.49
N ARG A 371 18.71 -7.59 -14.20
CA ARG A 371 18.06 -7.99 -15.47
C ARG A 371 16.62 -8.44 -15.26
N ARG A 372 16.33 -9.22 -14.21
CA ARG A 372 14.95 -9.60 -13.83
C ARG A 372 14.11 -8.37 -13.51
N PHE A 373 14.66 -7.44 -12.73
CA PHE A 373 14.01 -6.17 -12.42
C PHE A 373 13.78 -5.34 -13.69
N TYR A 374 14.81 -5.11 -14.52
CA TYR A 374 14.69 -4.24 -15.70
C TYR A 374 13.75 -4.80 -16.78
N ARG A 375 13.79 -6.12 -17.06
CA ARG A 375 12.86 -6.76 -18.01
C ARG A 375 11.39 -6.53 -17.64
N TYR A 376 11.12 -6.53 -16.33
CA TYR A 376 9.85 -6.12 -15.76
C TYR A 376 9.75 -4.58 -15.74
N ALA A 377 10.29 -3.92 -14.73
CA ALA A 377 10.10 -2.50 -14.42
C ALA A 377 10.38 -1.49 -15.55
N ARG A 378 11.37 -1.74 -16.43
CA ARG A 378 11.83 -0.85 -17.52
C ARG A 378 11.98 0.65 -17.18
N PRO A 379 12.44 1.02 -15.96
CA PRO A 379 12.43 2.41 -15.55
C PRO A 379 13.36 3.28 -16.41
N PRO A 380 13.06 4.57 -16.55
CA PRO A 380 13.98 5.53 -17.15
C PRO A 380 15.26 5.71 -16.31
N GLY A 381 16.28 6.34 -16.91
CA GLY A 381 17.51 6.76 -16.23
C GLY A 381 18.74 5.92 -16.58
N ALA A 382 19.68 5.80 -15.64
CA ALA A 382 21.00 5.25 -15.83
C ALA A 382 21.03 3.70 -15.84
N TRP A 383 20.34 3.11 -16.82
CA TRP A 383 20.17 1.66 -17.00
C TRP A 383 20.87 1.05 -18.23
N HIS A 384 21.62 1.85 -19.00
CA HIS A 384 22.29 1.46 -20.25
C HIS A 384 22.90 0.04 -20.22
N LYS A 385 23.82 -0.26 -19.30
CA LYS A 385 24.47 -1.59 -19.21
C LYS A 385 23.51 -2.76 -19.03
N ILE A 386 22.34 -2.56 -18.43
CA ILE A 386 21.37 -3.62 -18.17
C ILE A 386 20.34 -3.68 -19.31
N LYS A 387 19.92 -2.55 -19.87
CA LYS A 387 18.94 -2.51 -20.98
C LYS A 387 19.50 -3.16 -22.24
N ASP A 388 20.75 -2.85 -22.58
CA ASP A 388 21.46 -3.36 -23.77
C ASP A 388 21.68 -4.89 -23.72
N ILE A 389 21.63 -5.50 -22.52
CA ILE A 389 21.73 -6.95 -22.32
C ILE A 389 20.34 -7.60 -22.20
N CYS A 390 19.29 -6.84 -21.90
CA CYS A 390 17.94 -7.35 -21.74
C CYS A 390 17.16 -7.45 -23.06
N PHE A 391 17.41 -6.53 -23.99
CA PHE A 391 16.58 -6.31 -25.20
C PHE A 391 17.42 -5.96 -26.43
N THR A 392 16.83 -6.07 -27.62
CA THR A 392 17.44 -5.60 -28.88
C THR A 392 17.33 -4.09 -29.02
N GLN A 393 18.18 -3.48 -29.87
CA GLN A 393 18.21 -2.03 -30.07
C GLN A 393 16.85 -1.44 -30.53
N GLU A 394 16.09 -2.20 -31.33
CA GLU A 394 14.73 -1.82 -31.76
C GLU A 394 13.81 -1.68 -30.54
N VAL A 395 13.73 -2.71 -29.68
CA VAL A 395 12.90 -2.71 -28.47
C VAL A 395 13.38 -1.66 -27.46
N ILE A 396 14.68 -1.42 -27.36
CA ILE A 396 15.24 -0.34 -26.53
C ILE A 396 14.76 1.03 -27.04
N SER A 397 14.72 1.25 -28.35
CA SER A 397 14.24 2.51 -28.93
C SER A 397 12.73 2.73 -28.66
N GLU A 398 11.92 1.67 -28.66
CA GLU A 398 10.50 1.73 -28.27
C GLU A 398 10.35 2.08 -26.77
N ILE A 399 11.11 1.42 -25.89
CA ILE A 399 11.10 1.66 -24.43
C ILE A 399 11.58 3.08 -24.10
N ASP A 400 12.65 3.55 -24.74
CA ASP A 400 13.17 4.91 -24.54
C ASP A 400 12.12 5.93 -25.02
N ALA A 401 11.52 5.75 -26.20
CA ALA A 401 10.47 6.65 -26.71
C ALA A 401 9.21 6.68 -25.83
N GLU A 402 8.82 5.55 -25.26
CA GLU A 402 7.74 5.44 -24.27
C GLU A 402 8.08 6.22 -22.99
N ASN A 403 9.25 5.97 -22.41
CA ASN A 403 9.74 6.66 -21.22
C ASN A 403 9.85 8.18 -21.43
N TYR A 404 10.35 8.64 -22.58
CA TYR A 404 10.39 10.06 -22.93
C TYR A 404 8.99 10.67 -23.04
N ALA A 405 8.00 9.94 -23.56
CA ALA A 405 6.63 10.41 -23.64
C ALA A 405 6.00 10.54 -22.24
N ASP A 406 6.14 9.54 -21.36
CA ASP A 406 5.62 9.61 -19.98
C ASP A 406 6.33 10.71 -19.16
N LEU A 407 7.65 10.89 -19.28
CA LEU A 407 8.40 11.97 -18.64
C LEU A 407 8.00 13.37 -19.14
N ALA A 408 7.84 13.55 -20.46
CA ALA A 408 7.38 14.83 -21.01
C ALA A 408 5.95 15.17 -20.58
N CYS A 409 5.06 14.17 -20.53
CA CYS A 409 3.69 14.36 -20.07
C CYS A 409 3.62 14.64 -18.56
N THR A 410 4.51 14.05 -17.75
CA THR A 410 4.69 14.38 -16.32
C THR A 410 4.96 15.88 -16.14
N GLY A 411 5.87 16.47 -16.92
CA GLY A 411 6.13 17.92 -16.90
C GLY A 411 4.90 18.76 -17.27
N LEU A 412 4.13 18.36 -18.29
CA LEU A 412 2.89 19.05 -18.67
C LEU A 412 1.79 18.93 -17.60
N ILE A 413 1.68 17.78 -16.92
CA ILE A 413 0.72 17.56 -15.82
C ILE A 413 1.02 18.51 -14.66
N VAL A 414 2.29 18.69 -14.29
CA VAL A 414 2.67 19.64 -13.21
C VAL A 414 2.27 21.08 -13.56
N ILE A 415 2.50 21.51 -14.80
CA ILE A 415 2.08 22.84 -15.28
C ILE A 415 0.55 22.98 -15.24
N ALA A 416 -0.18 21.98 -15.75
CA ALA A 416 -1.65 21.97 -15.74
C ALA A 416 -2.22 21.94 -14.31
N GLN A 417 -1.60 21.20 -13.39
CA GLN A 417 -1.98 21.10 -11.99
C GLN A 417 -1.83 22.45 -11.26
N LEU A 418 -0.65 23.08 -11.37
CA LEU A 418 -0.40 24.41 -10.81
C LEU A 418 -1.35 25.44 -11.42
N ALA A 419 -1.52 25.45 -12.74
CA ALA A 419 -2.42 26.37 -13.42
C ALA A 419 -3.88 26.20 -12.96
N LEU A 420 -4.36 24.97 -12.79
CA LEU A 420 -5.71 24.66 -12.31
C LEU A 420 -5.94 25.12 -10.86
N TYR A 421 -4.97 24.88 -9.97
CA TYR A 421 -5.10 25.23 -8.55
C TYR A 421 -5.04 26.74 -8.34
N VAL A 422 -4.12 27.43 -9.02
CA VAL A 422 -4.03 28.89 -8.97
C VAL A 422 -5.24 29.54 -9.66
N LEU A 423 -5.77 28.96 -10.75
CA LEU A 423 -7.00 29.44 -11.40
C LEU A 423 -8.19 29.39 -10.45
N ALA A 424 -8.34 28.30 -9.68
CA ALA A 424 -9.43 28.14 -8.72
C ALA A 424 -9.44 29.27 -7.67
N VAL A 425 -8.28 29.66 -7.14
CA VAL A 425 -8.15 30.82 -6.23
C VAL A 425 -8.37 32.14 -6.98
N SER A 426 -7.79 32.28 -8.18
CA SER A 426 -7.85 33.51 -9.00
C SER A 426 -9.27 33.89 -9.40
N VAL A 427 -10.12 32.91 -9.70
CA VAL A 427 -11.55 33.14 -10.01
C VAL A 427 -12.28 33.67 -8.78
N VAL A 428 -12.11 33.05 -7.61
CA VAL A 428 -12.73 33.50 -6.35
C VAL A 428 -12.29 34.92 -5.98
N ALA A 429 -11.00 35.23 -6.14
CA ALA A 429 -10.44 36.57 -5.91
C ALA A 429 -10.68 37.58 -7.07
N LYS A 430 -11.42 37.18 -8.12
CA LYS A 430 -11.75 38.00 -9.30
C LYS A 430 -10.53 38.60 -10.02
N ALA A 431 -9.43 37.86 -10.08
CA ALA A 431 -8.18 38.24 -10.75
C ALA A 431 -8.26 37.94 -12.26
N TRP A 432 -9.18 38.60 -12.98
CA TRP A 432 -9.62 38.20 -14.32
C TRP A 432 -8.51 38.03 -15.36
N THR A 433 -7.56 38.95 -15.45
CA THR A 433 -6.42 38.87 -16.40
C THR A 433 -5.59 37.62 -16.17
N GLN A 434 -5.33 37.30 -14.89
CA GLN A 434 -4.59 36.10 -14.48
C GLN A 434 -5.40 34.83 -14.75
N SER A 435 -6.70 34.83 -14.41
CA SER A 435 -7.60 33.71 -14.71
C SER A 435 -7.66 33.41 -16.21
N LEU A 436 -7.65 34.43 -17.07
CA LEU A 436 -7.63 34.27 -18.53
C LEU A 436 -6.31 33.63 -19.01
N VAL A 437 -5.16 34.10 -18.53
CA VAL A 437 -3.84 33.50 -18.87
C VAL A 437 -3.76 32.04 -18.41
N LEU A 438 -4.18 31.74 -17.18
CA LEU A 438 -4.20 30.37 -16.64
C LEU A 438 -5.18 29.47 -17.40
N THR A 439 -6.32 30.00 -17.83
CA THR A 439 -7.28 29.27 -18.68
C THR A 439 -6.67 28.94 -20.05
N ILE A 440 -5.95 29.87 -20.68
CA ILE A 440 -5.24 29.62 -21.96
C ILE A 440 -4.20 28.51 -21.78
N ILE A 441 -3.42 28.53 -20.68
CA ILE A 441 -2.45 27.48 -20.37
C ILE A 441 -3.14 26.11 -20.27
N LEU A 442 -4.29 26.01 -19.58
CA LEU A 442 -5.06 24.77 -19.47
C LEU A 442 -5.65 24.31 -20.81
N VAL A 443 -6.20 25.23 -21.61
CA VAL A 443 -6.74 24.94 -22.95
C VAL A 443 -5.67 24.42 -23.91
N VAL A 444 -4.39 24.78 -23.72
CA VAL A 444 -3.27 24.23 -24.48
C VAL A 444 -2.77 22.90 -23.88
N THR A 445 -2.57 22.84 -22.56
CA THR A 445 -1.91 21.69 -21.90
C THR A 445 -2.83 20.47 -21.78
N LEU A 446 -4.11 20.64 -21.44
CA LEU A 446 -5.03 19.52 -21.22
C LEU A 446 -5.29 18.69 -22.50
N PRO A 447 -5.52 19.27 -23.69
CA PRO A 447 -5.64 18.49 -24.93
C PRO A 447 -4.33 17.79 -25.32
N LEU A 448 -3.17 18.40 -25.06
CA LEU A 448 -1.88 17.75 -25.30
C LEU A 448 -1.70 16.51 -24.41
N ILE A 449 -1.99 16.62 -23.12
CA ILE A 449 -1.99 15.48 -22.18
C ILE A 449 -3.00 14.43 -22.65
N TYR A 450 -4.25 14.82 -22.95
CA TYR A 450 -5.27 13.88 -23.41
C TYR A 450 -4.86 13.10 -24.67
N LEU A 451 -4.42 13.80 -25.72
CA LEU A 451 -4.10 13.19 -27.02
C LEU A 451 -2.76 12.42 -27.03
N LYS A 452 -1.74 12.88 -26.29
CA LYS A 452 -0.41 12.25 -26.28
C LYS A 452 -0.28 11.17 -25.21
N TRP A 453 -0.96 11.30 -24.07
CA TRP A 453 -0.77 10.45 -22.89
C TRP A 453 -1.98 9.57 -22.56
N TYR A 454 -3.21 10.08 -22.68
CA TYR A 454 -4.41 9.31 -22.33
C TYR A 454 -4.93 8.47 -23.50
N VAL A 455 -5.11 9.03 -24.70
CA VAL A 455 -5.65 8.30 -25.86
C VAL A 455 -4.70 7.21 -26.38
N LYS A 456 -3.39 7.34 -26.16
CA LYS A 456 -2.40 6.33 -26.56
C LYS A 456 -2.33 5.10 -25.64
N LEU A 457 -3.05 5.10 -24.51
CA LEU A 457 -3.15 3.94 -23.65
C LEU A 457 -3.84 2.79 -24.37
N LYS A 458 -3.15 1.64 -24.44
CA LYS A 458 -3.81 0.37 -24.74
C LYS A 458 -4.42 -0.16 -23.44
N ASP A 459 -5.65 -0.62 -23.47
CA ASP A 459 -6.27 -1.30 -22.33
C ASP A 459 -5.52 -2.61 -22.06
N ARG A 460 -4.66 -2.62 -21.03
CA ARG A 460 -3.89 -3.79 -20.57
C ARG A 460 -4.45 -4.26 -19.23
N PRO A 461 -4.86 -5.55 -19.09
CA PRO A 461 -5.29 -6.08 -17.80
C PRO A 461 -4.08 -6.21 -16.87
N VAL A 462 -4.20 -5.71 -15.64
CA VAL A 462 -3.17 -5.85 -14.61
C VAL A 462 -3.21 -7.27 -14.06
N GLY A 463 -2.32 -8.14 -14.56
CA GLY A 463 -2.29 -9.54 -14.13
C GLY A 463 -1.01 -10.28 -14.53
N PHE A 464 -0.53 -11.15 -13.64
CA PHE A 464 0.56 -12.07 -13.93
C PHE A 464 0.14 -13.09 -15.00
N HIS A 465 0.75 -13.01 -16.19
CA HIS A 465 0.71 -14.12 -17.13
C HIS A 465 1.53 -15.28 -16.57
N LYS A 466 0.86 -16.40 -16.29
CA LYS A 466 1.42 -17.57 -15.61
C LYS A 466 2.44 -18.37 -16.44
N GLU A 467 2.73 -17.94 -17.67
CA GLU A 467 3.59 -18.67 -18.62
C GLU A 467 5.09 -18.47 -18.38
N GLU A 468 5.51 -17.41 -17.64
CA GLU A 468 6.91 -17.24 -17.23
C GLU A 468 7.34 -18.16 -16.07
N SER A 469 6.44 -18.96 -15.49
CA SER A 469 6.75 -19.79 -14.31
C SER A 469 7.62 -21.03 -14.59
N ASN A 470 7.99 -21.29 -15.85
CA ASN A 470 8.88 -22.41 -16.23
C ASN A 470 10.37 -22.03 -16.23
N ASP A 471 10.72 -20.74 -16.23
CA ASP A 471 12.08 -20.32 -15.92
C ASP A 471 12.27 -20.43 -14.40
N THR A 472 13.10 -21.39 -13.98
CA THR A 472 13.35 -21.82 -12.59
C THR A 472 13.18 -20.69 -11.57
N VAL A 473 12.06 -20.73 -10.85
CA VAL A 473 11.73 -19.77 -9.79
C VAL A 473 12.63 -20.03 -8.58
N ASP A 474 13.81 -19.41 -8.60
CA ASP A 474 14.54 -19.11 -7.37
C ASP A 474 13.61 -18.26 -6.49
N THR A 475 13.00 -18.92 -5.51
CA THR A 475 12.25 -18.26 -4.45
C THR A 475 13.24 -17.44 -3.64
N TYR A 476 13.05 -16.12 -3.62
CA TYR A 476 13.87 -15.21 -2.84
C TYR A 476 13.59 -15.43 -1.35
N LYS A 477 14.25 -16.43 -0.75
CA LYS A 477 14.35 -16.55 0.71
C LYS A 477 15.15 -15.35 1.19
N GLY A 478 14.57 -14.52 2.06
CA GLY A 478 15.16 -13.27 2.57
C GLY A 478 16.34 -13.48 3.53
N THR A 479 17.34 -14.28 3.12
CA THR A 479 18.48 -14.72 3.93
C THR A 479 19.78 -13.96 3.62
N ASP A 480 19.72 -12.93 2.78
CA ASP A 480 20.83 -12.00 2.50
C ASP A 480 20.99 -10.89 3.58
N VAL A 481 20.40 -11.09 4.77
CA VAL A 481 20.88 -10.42 5.98
C VAL A 481 22.15 -11.15 6.41
N PRO A 482 23.33 -10.49 6.50
CA PRO A 482 24.54 -11.17 6.93
C PRO A 482 24.31 -11.79 8.30
N ASN A 483 24.56 -13.11 8.41
CA ASN A 483 24.08 -13.92 9.53
C ASN A 483 24.88 -13.68 10.83
N THR A 484 24.70 -12.52 11.44
CA THR A 484 25.50 -12.03 12.59
C THR A 484 25.34 -12.90 13.84
N GLN A 485 24.27 -13.70 13.94
CA GLN A 485 24.05 -14.62 15.05
C GLN A 485 24.93 -15.89 14.99
N GLN A 486 25.39 -16.31 13.80
CA GLN A 486 26.19 -17.53 13.67
C GLN A 486 27.63 -17.36 14.22
N HIS A 487 28.18 -16.13 14.21
CA HIS A 487 29.46 -15.84 14.85
C HIS A 487 29.37 -15.69 16.39
N LEU A 488 28.22 -15.31 16.94
CA LEU A 488 28.02 -15.22 18.39
C LEU A 488 27.88 -16.61 19.05
N GLN A 489 27.11 -17.52 18.45
CA GLN A 489 26.98 -18.88 19.00
C GLN A 489 28.26 -19.72 18.90
N THR A 490 29.09 -19.46 17.87
CA THR A 490 30.36 -20.20 17.68
C THR A 490 31.46 -19.73 18.65
N ARG A 491 31.43 -18.48 19.13
CA ARG A 491 32.33 -17.99 20.20
C ARG A 491 31.89 -18.37 21.62
N LEU A 492 30.63 -18.71 21.84
CA LEU A 492 30.12 -19.13 23.15
C LEU A 492 30.31 -20.63 23.45
N LYS A 493 30.66 -21.46 22.46
CA LYS A 493 30.93 -22.89 22.65
C LYS A 493 32.41 -23.26 22.84
N THR A 494 33.34 -22.33 22.66
CA THR A 494 34.78 -22.55 22.84
C THR A 494 35.36 -21.98 24.14
N SER A 495 34.50 -21.46 25.04
CA SER A 495 34.90 -20.81 26.30
C SER A 495 34.47 -21.60 27.57
N LYS A 496 34.35 -22.93 27.49
CA LYS A 496 34.17 -23.81 28.66
C LYS A 496 34.94 -25.13 28.52
N SER A 497 36.25 -25.07 28.70
CA SER A 497 37.04 -26.19 29.23
C SER A 497 38.08 -25.63 30.22
N SER A 498 38.62 -26.51 31.08
CA SER A 498 39.54 -26.23 32.20
C SER A 498 38.93 -25.68 33.51
N THR A 499 38.40 -26.59 34.33
CA THR A 499 38.87 -26.71 35.72
C THR A 499 38.83 -28.18 36.13
N THR A 500 39.80 -28.60 36.96
CA THR A 500 40.14 -29.98 37.31
C THR A 500 39.17 -30.60 38.33
N TRP A 501 39.14 -31.94 38.45
CA TRP A 501 39.78 -32.70 39.54
C TRP A 501 39.69 -34.21 39.31
N ASN A 502 40.68 -34.95 39.83
CA ASN A 502 40.79 -36.41 39.72
C ASN A 502 39.87 -37.10 40.73
N GLU A 503 39.37 -38.30 40.40
CA GLU A 503 39.39 -39.40 41.36
C GLU A 503 39.42 -40.78 40.67
N SER A 504 39.94 -41.77 41.40
CA SER A 504 40.44 -43.04 40.89
C SER A 504 39.47 -44.21 41.08
N THR A 505 39.50 -45.20 40.18
CA THR A 505 39.66 -46.63 40.56
C THR A 505 39.95 -47.50 39.34
N ALA A 506 40.57 -48.66 39.58
CA ALA A 506 41.09 -49.57 38.55
C ALA A 506 40.56 -51.01 38.74
N SER A 507 41.10 -51.95 37.96
CA SER A 507 40.84 -53.41 37.94
C SER A 507 39.58 -53.83 37.14
N SER A 508 39.53 -54.97 36.44
CA SER A 508 40.49 -56.10 36.31
C SER A 508 40.25 -56.95 35.04
N THR A 509 41.33 -57.54 34.47
CA THR A 509 41.42 -58.90 33.83
C THR A 509 40.46 -59.34 32.70
N SER A 510 40.82 -60.15 31.69
CA SER A 510 42.10 -60.78 31.27
C SER A 510 41.93 -61.51 29.91
N SER A 511 43.04 -61.78 29.19
CA SER A 511 43.40 -62.95 28.33
C SER A 511 42.33 -63.94 27.79
N ALA A 512 42.48 -64.64 26.65
CA ALA A 512 43.43 -64.64 25.51
C ALA A 512 43.00 -65.72 24.49
N ALA A 513 43.53 -65.68 23.24
CA ALA A 513 44.09 -66.80 22.43
C ALA A 513 43.26 -68.13 22.21
N THR A 514 43.31 -68.89 21.09
CA THR A 514 44.13 -68.96 19.85
C THR A 514 43.38 -69.85 18.78
N PRO A 515 43.90 -70.17 17.58
CA PRO A 515 43.07 -70.44 16.39
C PRO A 515 43.09 -71.89 15.85
N SER A 516 42.33 -72.14 14.76
CA SER A 516 42.70 -73.15 13.75
C SER A 516 42.17 -72.84 12.34
N SER A 517 42.99 -73.18 11.34
CA SER A 517 42.69 -73.33 9.90
C SER A 517 43.22 -74.73 9.49
N PRO A 518 43.29 -75.21 8.21
CA PRO A 518 43.00 -74.57 6.92
C PRO A 518 42.26 -75.42 5.84
N GLU A 519 41.83 -74.76 4.74
CA GLU A 519 41.88 -75.28 3.35
C GLU A 519 41.94 -74.12 2.29
N ARG A 520 42.04 -74.42 0.97
CA ARG A 520 43.16 -73.86 0.18
C ARG A 520 43.02 -73.70 -1.35
N HIS A 521 42.49 -74.68 -2.11
CA HIS A 521 42.56 -74.68 -3.59
C HIS A 521 41.30 -74.08 -4.26
N ARG A 522 41.30 -73.04 -5.11
CA ARG A 522 42.23 -72.42 -6.10
C ARG A 522 42.22 -73.02 -7.52
N LYS A 523 41.61 -72.30 -8.48
CA LYS A 523 42.07 -72.22 -9.88
C LYS A 523 41.69 -70.88 -10.55
N ARG A 524 42.57 -70.39 -11.42
CA ARG A 524 42.47 -69.15 -12.23
C ARG A 524 41.97 -69.49 -13.64
N GLN A 525 41.39 -68.52 -14.36
CA GLN A 525 41.93 -68.09 -15.67
C GLN A 525 41.39 -66.74 -16.16
N ARG A 526 42.22 -66.02 -16.95
CA ARG A 526 41.86 -64.87 -17.79
C ARG A 526 41.59 -65.40 -19.21
N THR A 527 40.68 -64.79 -19.98
CA THR A 527 40.96 -64.14 -21.30
C THR A 527 39.71 -63.56 -21.98
N SER A 528 39.84 -62.30 -22.42
CA SER A 528 39.33 -61.63 -23.64
C SER A 528 37.98 -62.01 -24.32
N SER A 529 37.24 -60.92 -24.63
CA SER A 529 36.70 -60.52 -25.96
C SER A 529 35.22 -60.69 -26.33
N VAL A 530 34.82 -59.74 -27.20
CA VAL A 530 33.64 -59.66 -28.08
C VAL A 530 32.32 -59.13 -27.47
N PHE A 531 31.73 -58.18 -28.21
CA PHE A 531 30.41 -57.60 -28.00
C PHE A 531 29.30 -58.65 -28.11
N SER A 532 28.28 -58.55 -27.26
CA SER A 532 26.96 -59.12 -27.51
C SER A 532 25.92 -58.16 -26.95
N GLU A 533 24.99 -57.72 -27.79
CA GLU A 533 23.86 -56.89 -27.37
C GLU A 533 22.95 -57.68 -26.44
N CYS A 534 22.72 -57.16 -25.23
CA CYS A 534 21.77 -57.75 -24.28
C CYS A 534 20.56 -56.84 -24.13
N GLU A 535 19.40 -57.36 -24.54
CA GLU A 535 18.09 -56.73 -24.34
C GLU A 535 17.85 -56.40 -22.86
N VAL A 536 17.43 -55.17 -22.58
CA VAL A 536 17.11 -54.74 -21.21
C VAL A 536 15.72 -55.25 -20.82
N SER A 537 15.66 -56.46 -20.28
CA SER A 537 14.45 -56.99 -19.64
C SER A 537 14.10 -56.17 -18.37
N PRO A 538 12.85 -55.68 -18.22
CA PRO A 538 12.51 -54.78 -17.12
C PRO A 538 12.42 -55.52 -15.77
N LYS A 539 13.22 -55.07 -14.79
CA LYS A 539 13.21 -55.59 -13.41
C LYS A 539 11.82 -55.44 -12.77
N LYS A 540 11.10 -56.56 -12.59
CA LYS A 540 9.85 -56.60 -11.79
C LYS A 540 10.14 -56.24 -10.33
N THR A 541 9.68 -55.07 -9.89
CA THR A 541 9.71 -54.67 -8.48
C THR A 541 8.69 -55.50 -7.69
N LYS A 542 9.12 -56.11 -6.57
CA LYS A 542 8.21 -56.81 -5.65
C LYS A 542 7.27 -55.79 -4.99
N LYS A 543 5.98 -55.83 -5.32
CA LYS A 543 4.95 -55.02 -4.64
C LYS A 543 4.92 -55.37 -3.15
N LYS A 544 5.19 -54.39 -2.27
CA LYS A 544 4.90 -54.50 -0.84
C LYS A 544 3.39 -54.66 -0.65
N ARG A 545 2.95 -55.58 0.21
CA ARG A 545 1.55 -55.75 0.61
C ARG A 545 1.38 -55.35 2.08
N LEU A 546 0.35 -54.58 2.37
CA LEU A 546 -0.13 -54.29 3.71
C LEU A 546 -1.40 -55.12 3.96
N ARG A 547 -1.60 -55.58 5.20
CA ARG A 547 -2.78 -56.34 5.62
C ARG A 547 -3.36 -55.66 6.86
N TRP A 548 -4.60 -55.20 6.77
CA TRP A 548 -5.29 -54.55 7.88
C TRP A 548 -5.96 -55.62 8.75
N SER A 549 -5.80 -55.53 10.06
CA SER A 549 -6.35 -56.47 11.06
C SER A 549 -7.65 -55.97 11.72
N THR A 550 -7.87 -54.67 11.67
CA THR A 550 -8.84 -53.94 12.49
C THR A 550 -9.40 -52.77 11.69
N ILE A 551 -10.70 -52.51 11.86
CA ILE A 551 -11.41 -51.35 11.30
C ILE A 551 -11.79 -50.46 12.48
N THR A 552 -11.36 -49.20 12.45
CA THR A 552 -11.85 -48.16 13.35
C THR A 552 -12.87 -47.33 12.59
N ILE A 553 -14.06 -47.17 13.17
CA ILE A 553 -15.13 -46.35 12.61
C ILE A 553 -15.30 -45.14 13.54
N HIS A 554 -15.36 -43.96 12.94
CA HIS A 554 -15.59 -42.69 13.62
C HIS A 554 -16.96 -42.17 13.19
N GLU A 555 -17.83 -41.89 14.14
CA GLU A 555 -19.15 -41.30 13.92
C GLU A 555 -19.11 -39.81 14.30
N PHE A 556 -19.70 -38.95 13.47
CA PHE A 556 -19.65 -37.50 13.64
C PHE A 556 -21.05 -36.91 13.49
N GLY A 557 -21.44 -36.04 14.41
CA GLY A 557 -22.64 -35.22 14.27
C GLY A 557 -22.60 -34.33 13.01
N VAL A 558 -23.76 -34.11 12.40
CA VAL A 558 -23.92 -33.31 11.17
C VAL A 558 -24.09 -31.84 11.53
N GLY A 559 -23.25 -30.97 10.96
CA GLY A 559 -23.35 -29.52 11.10
C GLY A 559 -24.33 -28.88 10.11
N LEU A 560 -24.43 -27.55 10.14
CA LEU A 560 -25.27 -26.76 9.23
C LEU A 560 -24.95 -27.05 7.75
N GLY A 561 -25.81 -27.84 7.08
CA GLY A 561 -25.76 -28.07 5.64
C GLY A 561 -24.84 -29.19 5.15
N GLY A 562 -24.69 -30.30 5.91
CA GLY A 562 -23.99 -31.51 5.42
C GLY A 562 -24.60 -32.09 4.13
N SER A 563 -23.95 -33.01 3.41
CA SER A 563 -22.61 -33.61 3.58
C SER A 563 -22.02 -33.84 2.19
N SER A 564 -20.71 -33.61 2.02
CA SER A 564 -20.01 -34.11 0.82
C SER A 564 -18.68 -34.75 1.18
N VAL A 565 -18.58 -36.05 0.90
CA VAL A 565 -17.32 -36.80 0.98
C VAL A 565 -16.53 -36.56 -0.32
N PRO A 566 -15.35 -35.92 -0.26
CA PRO A 566 -14.55 -35.68 -1.45
C PRO A 566 -14.09 -37.00 -2.07
N GLY A 567 -14.31 -37.18 -3.39
CA GLY A 567 -14.03 -38.41 -4.11
C GLY A 567 -12.55 -38.82 -4.23
N LYS A 568 -11.64 -38.14 -3.51
CA LYS A 568 -10.20 -38.42 -3.44
C LYS A 568 -9.68 -38.55 -2.00
N GLY A 569 -10.57 -38.59 -1.00
CA GLY A 569 -10.20 -38.56 0.42
C GLY A 569 -9.98 -37.14 0.96
N GLY A 570 -10.09 -37.01 2.28
CA GLY A 570 -10.13 -35.74 3.02
C GLY A 570 -11.37 -35.66 3.92
N PRO A 571 -11.37 -34.84 4.99
CA PRO A 571 -12.52 -34.69 5.86
C PRO A 571 -13.71 -34.13 5.08
N SER A 572 -14.90 -34.69 5.29
CA SER A 572 -16.11 -34.28 4.59
C SER A 572 -16.62 -32.92 5.09
N ILE A 573 -16.98 -32.06 4.13
CA ILE A 573 -17.54 -30.74 4.41
C ILE A 573 -18.89 -30.91 5.10
N GLY A 574 -19.04 -30.30 6.28
CA GLY A 574 -20.30 -30.26 7.06
C GLY A 574 -20.42 -31.27 8.21
N LEU A 575 -19.34 -31.92 8.64
CA LEU A 575 -19.31 -32.70 9.88
C LEU A 575 -18.75 -31.88 11.06
N SER A 576 -19.08 -32.28 12.28
CA SER A 576 -18.42 -31.86 13.52
C SER A 576 -16.90 -32.07 13.47
N ASP A 577 -16.12 -31.14 14.02
CA ASP A 577 -14.65 -31.26 14.14
C ASP A 577 -14.20 -32.42 15.06
N LYS A 578 -15.10 -32.94 15.90
CA LYS A 578 -14.84 -34.07 16.80
C LYS A 578 -15.82 -35.21 16.54
N PRO A 579 -15.35 -36.48 16.49
CA PRO A 579 -16.25 -37.61 16.45
C PRO A 579 -16.99 -37.73 17.78
N GLU A 580 -18.27 -38.04 17.70
CA GLU A 580 -19.15 -38.27 18.85
C GLU A 580 -18.94 -39.67 19.42
N PHE A 581 -18.74 -40.65 18.54
CA PHE A 581 -18.34 -42.01 18.91
C PHE A 581 -17.16 -42.51 18.08
N THR A 582 -16.35 -43.39 18.68
CA THR A 582 -15.27 -44.10 18.00
C THR A 582 -15.17 -45.50 18.57
N TRP A 583 -15.28 -46.50 17.69
CA TRP A 583 -15.15 -47.91 18.06
C TRP A 583 -14.25 -48.65 17.06
N THR A 584 -13.69 -49.78 17.48
CA THR A 584 -12.77 -50.59 16.66
C THR A 584 -13.19 -52.06 16.71
N THR A 585 -13.28 -52.70 15.54
CA THR A 585 -13.62 -54.12 15.42
C THR A 585 -12.59 -54.86 14.55
N LYS A 586 -12.49 -56.18 14.71
CA LYS A 586 -11.61 -57.02 13.87
C LYS A 586 -12.22 -57.15 12.47
N VAL A 587 -11.37 -57.26 11.44
CA VAL A 587 -11.80 -57.47 10.05
C VAL A 587 -12.40 -58.87 9.90
N GLY A 588 -13.72 -58.98 10.09
CA GLY A 588 -14.52 -60.15 9.76
C GLY A 588 -14.85 -60.24 8.26
N GLN A 589 -15.59 -61.26 7.86
CA GLN A 589 -15.92 -61.57 6.45
C GLN A 589 -16.69 -60.47 5.69
N MET A 590 -17.15 -59.41 6.35
CA MET A 590 -17.86 -58.28 5.71
C MET A 590 -16.95 -57.34 4.90
N ALA A 591 -15.62 -57.46 5.01
CA ALA A 591 -14.68 -56.65 4.23
C ALA A 591 -14.38 -57.28 2.86
N GLU A 592 -15.37 -57.29 1.95
CA GLU A 592 -15.04 -57.40 0.54
C GLU A 592 -14.17 -56.21 0.13
N CYS A 593 -13.03 -56.49 -0.51
CA CYS A 593 -11.97 -55.53 -0.72
C CYS A 593 -12.27 -54.60 -1.91
N VAL A 594 -13.21 -53.68 -1.74
CA VAL A 594 -13.55 -52.67 -2.76
C VAL A 594 -12.53 -51.52 -2.70
N GLU A 595 -11.73 -51.36 -3.76
CA GLU A 595 -10.88 -50.16 -3.94
C GLU A 595 -11.75 -48.94 -4.29
N GLY A 596 -12.28 -48.26 -3.28
CA GLY A 596 -12.98 -46.97 -3.45
C GLY A 596 -14.03 -46.67 -2.38
N VAL A 597 -14.60 -45.47 -2.45
CA VAL A 597 -15.75 -45.09 -1.63
C VAL A 597 -16.99 -45.80 -2.19
N HIS A 598 -17.45 -46.84 -1.50
CA HIS A 598 -18.71 -47.50 -1.84
C HIS A 598 -19.88 -46.49 -1.72
N ARG A 599 -20.69 -46.38 -2.76
CA ARG A 599 -21.85 -45.48 -2.81
C ARG A 599 -23.11 -46.32 -3.01
N PHE A 600 -23.94 -46.35 -1.98
CA PHE A 600 -25.23 -47.01 -2.03
C PHE A 600 -26.09 -46.49 -3.20
N THR A 601 -26.79 -47.40 -3.88
CA THR A 601 -27.78 -47.08 -4.90
C THR A 601 -28.94 -46.28 -4.30
N PRO A 602 -29.82 -45.64 -5.12
CA PRO A 602 -31.02 -45.00 -4.59
C PRO A 602 -31.88 -45.95 -3.76
N ASP A 603 -32.09 -47.17 -4.25
CA ASP A 603 -32.99 -48.15 -3.64
C ASP A 603 -32.41 -48.75 -2.36
N GLU A 604 -31.11 -49.03 -2.33
CA GLU A 604 -30.39 -49.39 -1.10
C GLU A 604 -30.52 -48.30 -0.03
N ARG A 605 -30.41 -47.01 -0.38
CA ARG A 605 -30.57 -45.91 0.58
C ARG A 605 -32.00 -45.80 1.10
N VAL A 606 -32.99 -46.03 0.25
CA VAL A 606 -34.40 -46.07 0.66
C VAL A 606 -34.63 -47.24 1.63
N GLN A 607 -34.19 -48.44 1.29
CA GLN A 607 -34.30 -49.61 2.18
C GLN A 607 -33.56 -49.42 3.51
N LEU A 608 -32.35 -48.84 3.50
CA LEU A 608 -31.56 -48.61 4.72
C LEU A 608 -32.24 -47.59 5.63
N LEU A 609 -32.83 -46.52 5.08
CA LEU A 609 -33.63 -45.53 5.83
C LEU A 609 -34.97 -46.10 6.34
N GLN A 610 -35.66 -46.92 5.54
CA GLN A 610 -36.87 -47.64 5.96
C GLN A 610 -36.57 -48.63 7.09
N THR A 611 -35.46 -49.36 7.01
CA THR A 611 -34.99 -50.29 8.06
C THR A 611 -34.61 -49.55 9.34
N ALA A 612 -34.14 -48.29 9.23
CA ALA A 612 -33.90 -47.39 10.35
C ALA A 612 -35.19 -46.71 10.90
N GLY A 613 -36.38 -47.09 10.43
CA GLY A 613 -37.66 -46.58 10.92
C GLY A 613 -38.06 -45.20 10.37
N VAL A 614 -37.36 -44.67 9.37
CA VAL A 614 -37.71 -43.39 8.75
C VAL A 614 -38.93 -43.56 7.85
N SER A 615 -39.95 -42.71 8.04
CA SER A 615 -41.20 -42.82 7.29
C SER A 615 -41.01 -42.51 5.80
N GLU A 616 -41.69 -43.28 4.94
CA GLU A 616 -41.54 -43.20 3.49
C GLU A 616 -41.83 -41.79 2.94
N GLY A 617 -42.83 -41.09 3.49
CA GLY A 617 -43.14 -39.71 3.15
C GLY A 617 -42.00 -38.72 3.46
N MET A 618 -41.21 -38.97 4.52
CA MET A 618 -40.03 -38.16 4.84
C MET A 618 -38.88 -38.43 3.87
N ILE A 619 -38.62 -39.71 3.55
CA ILE A 619 -37.61 -40.13 2.56
C ILE A 619 -37.92 -39.51 1.19
N LEU A 620 -39.18 -39.57 0.76
CA LEU A 620 -39.65 -39.06 -0.54
C LEU A 620 -39.55 -37.53 -0.61
N ARG A 621 -39.86 -36.82 0.49
CA ARG A 621 -39.69 -35.36 0.59
C ARG A 621 -38.22 -34.94 0.47
N PHE A 622 -37.32 -35.51 1.28
CA PHE A 622 -35.89 -35.18 1.21
C PHE A 622 -35.27 -35.54 -0.15
N SER A 623 -35.70 -36.65 -0.75
CA SER A 623 -35.28 -37.04 -2.10
C SER A 623 -35.71 -36.00 -3.15
N ARG A 624 -36.92 -35.46 -3.04
CA ARG A 624 -37.44 -34.41 -3.94
C ARG A 624 -36.69 -33.09 -3.78
N GLU A 625 -36.46 -32.64 -2.55
CA GLU A 625 -35.69 -31.41 -2.26
C GLU A 625 -34.24 -31.53 -2.76
N THR A 626 -33.58 -32.67 -2.51
CA THR A 626 -32.22 -32.96 -3.02
C THR A 626 -32.14 -32.94 -4.55
N ASN A 627 -33.17 -33.47 -5.24
CA ASN A 627 -33.22 -33.50 -6.70
C ASN A 627 -33.42 -32.08 -7.29
N ILE A 628 -34.21 -31.22 -6.63
CA ILE A 628 -34.36 -29.80 -6.99
C ILE A 628 -33.01 -29.07 -6.87
N ILE A 629 -32.29 -29.25 -5.76
CA ILE A 629 -30.97 -28.64 -5.53
C ILE A 629 -29.95 -29.12 -6.58
N ASN A 630 -29.93 -30.42 -6.90
CA ASN A 630 -29.04 -30.97 -7.93
C ASN A 630 -29.38 -30.46 -9.34
N ARG A 631 -30.66 -30.31 -9.70
CA ARG A 631 -31.08 -29.69 -10.98
C ARG A 631 -30.69 -28.21 -11.06
N SER A 632 -30.81 -27.47 -9.97
CA SER A 632 -30.34 -26.07 -9.87
C SER A 632 -28.84 -26.00 -10.12
N ARG A 633 -28.03 -26.81 -9.41
CA ARG A 633 -26.57 -26.88 -9.61
C ARG A 633 -26.18 -27.31 -11.02
N GLN A 634 -26.92 -28.22 -11.65
CA GLN A 634 -26.71 -28.61 -13.04
C GLN A 634 -27.02 -27.46 -14.02
N ARG A 635 -28.07 -26.65 -13.80
CA ARG A 635 -28.32 -25.45 -14.61
C ARG A 635 -27.17 -24.44 -14.50
N THR A 636 -26.75 -24.11 -13.28
CA THR A 636 -25.61 -23.19 -13.07
C THR A 636 -24.32 -23.72 -13.71
N LEU A 637 -24.07 -25.03 -13.66
CA LEU A 637 -22.93 -25.64 -14.36
C LEU A 637 -23.08 -25.60 -15.89
N ILE A 638 -24.29 -25.74 -16.43
CA ILE A 638 -24.56 -25.63 -17.88
C ILE A 638 -24.41 -24.18 -18.35
N GLU A 639 -24.85 -23.21 -17.55
CA GLU A 639 -24.69 -21.77 -17.77
C GLU A 639 -23.20 -21.40 -17.75
N ASP A 640 -22.45 -21.79 -16.71
CA ASP A 640 -21.00 -21.59 -16.61
C ASP A 640 -20.23 -22.30 -17.76
N PHE A 641 -20.68 -23.49 -18.19
CA PHE A 641 -20.13 -24.15 -19.39
C PHE A 641 -20.48 -23.40 -20.69
N ALA A 642 -21.66 -22.80 -20.80
CA ALA A 642 -22.07 -22.00 -21.95
C ALA A 642 -21.25 -20.71 -22.03
N GLU A 643 -21.15 -19.95 -20.94
CA GLU A 643 -20.29 -18.77 -20.82
C GLU A 643 -18.83 -19.09 -21.14
N ARG A 644 -18.26 -20.18 -20.60
CA ARG A 644 -16.90 -20.63 -20.94
C ARG A 644 -16.76 -21.02 -22.42
N LYS A 645 -17.81 -21.52 -23.05
CA LYS A 645 -17.82 -21.90 -24.47
C LYS A 645 -17.94 -20.67 -25.37
N GLU A 646 -18.71 -19.66 -24.96
CA GLU A 646 -18.76 -18.34 -25.62
C GLU A 646 -17.45 -17.57 -25.44
N ALA A 647 -16.88 -17.52 -24.24
CA ALA A 647 -15.56 -16.94 -23.99
C ALA A 647 -14.47 -17.63 -24.82
N LYS A 648 -14.52 -18.96 -24.99
CA LYS A 648 -13.65 -19.70 -25.92
C LYS A 648 -13.95 -19.40 -27.40
N LYS A 649 -15.21 -19.16 -27.78
CA LYS A 649 -15.61 -18.77 -29.15
C LYS A 649 -15.12 -17.35 -29.48
N GLN A 650 -15.30 -16.40 -28.57
CA GLN A 650 -14.75 -15.04 -28.68
C GLN A 650 -13.22 -15.05 -28.70
N ARG A 651 -12.53 -15.81 -27.83
CA ARG A 651 -11.08 -16.01 -27.91
C ARG A 651 -10.63 -16.61 -29.25
N ARG A 652 -11.38 -17.57 -29.82
CA ARG A 652 -11.08 -18.13 -31.15
C ARG A 652 -11.33 -17.13 -32.29
N LEU A 653 -12.30 -16.23 -32.15
CA LEU A 653 -12.55 -15.15 -33.11
C LEU A 653 -11.45 -14.07 -33.02
N GLN A 654 -11.07 -13.65 -31.81
CA GLN A 654 -9.90 -12.80 -31.58
C GLN A 654 -8.62 -13.44 -32.14
N MET A 655 -8.34 -14.72 -31.83
CA MET A 655 -7.18 -15.42 -32.39
C MET A 655 -7.21 -15.55 -33.92
N LYS A 656 -8.39 -15.71 -34.55
CA LYS A 656 -8.51 -15.69 -36.02
C LYS A 656 -8.25 -14.30 -36.60
N SER A 657 -8.77 -13.24 -35.97
CA SER A 657 -8.47 -11.85 -36.30
C SER A 657 -6.98 -11.51 -36.11
N SER A 658 -6.33 -12.05 -35.08
CA SER A 658 -4.88 -11.97 -34.90
C SER A 658 -4.11 -12.82 -35.91
N ARG A 659 -4.68 -13.92 -36.42
CA ARG A 659 -4.04 -14.77 -37.43
C ARG A 659 -3.95 -14.12 -38.81
N SER A 660 -4.91 -13.26 -39.18
CA SER A 660 -4.79 -12.37 -40.34
C SER A 660 -3.80 -11.21 -40.15
N VAL A 661 -3.20 -11.06 -38.97
CA VAL A 661 -2.14 -10.08 -38.68
C VAL A 661 -0.77 -10.76 -38.47
N LEU A 662 -0.73 -12.11 -38.50
CA LEU A 662 0.46 -12.93 -38.18
C LEU A 662 1.45 -13.14 -39.34
N GLU A 663 1.30 -12.39 -40.44
CA GLU A 663 2.35 -12.27 -41.48
C GLU A 663 3.40 -11.18 -41.16
N ARG A 664 3.40 -10.64 -39.93
CA ARG A 664 4.50 -9.80 -39.43
C ARG A 664 5.36 -10.58 -38.43
N PRO A 665 6.70 -10.54 -38.56
CA PRO A 665 7.61 -11.41 -37.82
C PRO A 665 7.61 -11.16 -36.30
N CYS A 666 8.07 -12.17 -35.56
CA CYS A 666 7.94 -12.28 -34.11
C CYS A 666 8.66 -11.15 -33.32
N SER A 667 7.89 -10.20 -32.79
CA SER A 667 8.37 -9.25 -31.76
C SER A 667 7.40 -9.00 -30.59
N SER A 668 6.13 -9.41 -30.69
CA SER A 668 5.06 -8.86 -29.84
C SER A 668 4.86 -9.49 -28.45
N SER A 669 5.44 -10.65 -28.14
CA SER A 669 5.24 -11.31 -26.84
C SER A 669 5.99 -10.63 -25.68
N PHE A 670 7.14 -10.01 -25.95
CA PHE A 670 7.99 -9.37 -24.94
C PHE A 670 7.58 -7.92 -24.58
N LEU A 671 6.53 -7.36 -25.19
CA LEU A 671 6.14 -5.95 -25.04
C LEU A 671 4.99 -5.70 -24.05
N ASN A 672 4.51 -6.74 -23.36
CA ASN A 672 3.35 -6.67 -22.47
C ASN A 672 3.72 -6.42 -20.99
N ARG A 673 3.89 -5.16 -20.61
CA ARG A 673 3.81 -4.71 -19.20
C ARG A 673 3.28 -3.27 -19.09
N PRO A 674 2.83 -2.85 -17.89
CA PRO A 674 2.60 -1.47 -17.50
C PRO A 674 3.66 -0.41 -17.79
N HIS A 675 3.14 0.76 -18.14
CA HIS A 675 3.81 2.05 -18.25
C HIS A 675 4.29 2.61 -16.90
N MET A 676 5.17 3.62 -16.92
CA MET A 676 5.45 4.41 -15.74
C MET A 676 4.24 5.31 -15.45
N ILE A 677 3.54 5.06 -14.34
CA ILE A 677 2.46 5.94 -13.90
C ILE A 677 3.03 6.87 -12.82
N PRO A 678 3.10 8.18 -13.04
CA PRO A 678 3.34 9.15 -11.98
C PRO A 678 2.07 9.23 -11.11
N VAL A 679 2.13 8.64 -9.91
CA VAL A 679 0.94 8.42 -9.06
C VAL A 679 0.77 9.47 -7.95
N ASN A 680 1.83 10.10 -7.46
CA ASN A 680 1.77 10.96 -6.28
C ASN A 680 1.36 12.41 -6.58
N TYR A 681 0.33 12.63 -7.40
CA TYR A 681 -0.28 13.96 -7.60
C TYR A 681 -1.44 14.19 -6.63
N VAL A 682 -1.12 14.22 -5.33
CA VAL A 682 -2.04 14.58 -4.23
C VAL A 682 -1.30 15.49 -3.24
#